data_AF-A0A7H8XHX2-F1
#
_entry.id   AF-A0A7H8XHX2-F1
#
_cell.length_a   1.000
_cell.length_b   1.000
_cell.length_c   1.000
_cell.angle_alpha   90.00
_cell.angle_beta   90.00
_cell.angle_gamma   90.00
#
_symmetry.space_group_name_H-M   'P 1'
#
loop_
_entity.id
_entity.type
_entity.pdbx_description
1 polymer ?
#
loop_
_entity_poly.entity_id
_entity_poly.type
_entity_poly.pdbx_seq_one_letter_code
_entity_poly.pdbx_strand_id
1 'polypeptide(L)'
;MPNVADDALAVEDQRAPEDLPRVPDDQPETPQDPPGTREPQPETPDDRPAGPRDEPGTPQDEPATPQDPPGTPRDEPATPGDEPVARDGAADPTGERSAPQGSPDAPTASGWRSFPRRFGAAFGALPRRITDAAVLAFALFTVIYHAGFLAELRPSVMFVSWLWCCSALAVLAVVLGVVRAVRRRRAVPTPPAAPAGPAPAGRGRWWWLAVGVATTGLGVAAAVTAGMGGLASWWVPTGLGLAASVGAALLARRAWLARTGPPEPAATGWQALFALLVSAGVAVSSLYMARNSKDDVFYLGKSVWVAERDIVPVRDFLFTENVAAPLSTQPPTASIEVFAGALARFLGLHAADATWFVLLPALAVLAVLALWRLVHRWAPRRPVLAFVVAITYLYLVVGSDAALGTFHLPRLYEGKGMFVSAVVPLMWVYLTDWFESRSRWKLFLIAALSVVATGLSTTSAIILPLLVGSAGLAMLLVGRWGAALAAGVAALAYPVGGVLVSRLVLGPVASAGGETQFFDAEGTYRRTLLVGVLGVIGGLALWLAPLLVRARTPRLLAAGAALTMSVLFVPGVLEALADASGVAAVLWRVPWILALPGLIGILCTVRLPRLPWVSRLVGLIVASSLIFCFATFGVPMWSRDSFTEVAPRPLWKLPQQRLEIVRWIEGLPREPGLLLAPSTLMRVAPVVSSRLRVVMPRDGYLVEYDQNSDFVRDRLRLAAFADGTAIAPDAEVKASIERLDVTTICVYWVNLEAKATLKRLGYEMYARRFAPGSVRCFRQP
;
A
#
# COMPACT_ATOMS: atom_id res chain seq x y z
N MET A 1 5.54 17.93 28.30
CA MET A 1 5.64 18.89 27.18
C MET A 1 7.00 19.55 27.28
N PRO A 2 7.73 19.64 26.16
CA PRO A 2 7.83 20.94 25.48
C PRO A 2 7.55 20.87 23.97
N ASN A 3 7.22 22.05 23.43
CA ASN A 3 7.24 22.52 22.03
C ASN A 3 6.87 21.56 20.89
N VAL A 4 5.61 21.70 20.45
CA VAL A 4 5.16 21.36 19.09
C VAL A 4 5.42 22.58 18.20
N ALA A 5 6.49 22.56 17.41
CA ALA A 5 6.82 23.66 16.48
C ALA A 5 7.49 23.22 15.15
N ASP A 6 8.25 22.12 15.14
CA ASP A 6 9.09 21.74 13.99
C ASP A 6 8.39 20.92 12.89
N ASP A 7 7.11 20.56 13.05
CA ASP A 7 6.34 19.77 12.06
C ASP A 7 5.97 20.57 10.78
N ALA A 8 6.25 21.89 10.72
CA ALA A 8 5.82 22.75 9.62
C ALA A 8 6.67 22.64 8.33
N LEU A 9 7.99 22.46 8.44
CA LEU A 9 8.93 22.67 7.34
C LEU A 9 8.83 21.64 6.18
N ALA A 10 8.10 20.53 6.36
CA ALA A 10 7.84 19.55 5.29
C ALA A 10 6.50 19.77 4.55
N VAL A 11 5.61 20.64 5.06
CA VAL A 11 4.21 20.76 4.62
C VAL A 11 3.97 21.98 3.72
N GLU A 12 4.75 23.05 3.87
CA GLU A 12 4.55 24.35 3.22
C GLU A 12 4.48 24.28 1.66
N ASP A 13 5.36 23.49 1.00
CA ASP A 13 5.49 23.36 -0.49
C ASP A 13 4.32 22.59 -1.17
N GLN A 14 3.19 22.37 -0.48
CA GLN A 14 2.00 21.74 -1.06
C GLN A 14 0.76 22.65 -1.09
N ARG A 15 0.82 23.86 -0.54
CA ARG A 15 -0.24 24.86 -0.70
C ARG A 15 0.09 25.79 -1.87
N ALA A 16 -0.88 25.99 -2.77
CA ALA A 16 -0.83 27.11 -3.70
C ALA A 16 -1.44 28.35 -3.00
N PRO A 17 -0.75 29.50 -2.95
CA PRO A 17 -1.36 30.75 -2.57
C PRO A 17 -2.12 31.33 -3.77
N GLU A 18 -3.43 31.11 -3.82
CA GLU A 18 -4.34 31.95 -4.61
C GLU A 18 -4.78 33.14 -3.74
N ASP A 19 -3.98 34.22 -3.74
CA ASP A 19 -4.51 35.57 -3.54
C ASP A 19 -3.54 36.62 -4.09
N LEU A 20 -4.08 37.59 -4.83
CA LEU A 20 -3.33 38.70 -5.43
C LEU A 20 -3.38 39.91 -4.49
N PRO A 21 -2.24 40.51 -4.11
CA PRO A 21 -2.25 41.72 -3.29
C PRO A 21 -2.73 42.93 -4.11
N ARG A 22 -3.60 43.75 -3.51
CA ARG A 22 -3.90 45.11 -3.98
C ARG A 22 -2.85 46.08 -3.43
N VAL A 23 -2.47 47.06 -4.26
CA VAL A 23 -1.57 48.18 -3.92
C VAL A 23 -2.38 49.32 -3.28
N PRO A 24 -1.82 50.05 -2.30
CA PRO A 24 -1.58 51.49 -2.47
C PRO A 24 -0.17 51.96 -2.04
N ASP A 25 0.15 53.21 -2.39
CA ASP A 25 1.49 53.84 -2.42
C ASP A 25 2.01 54.49 -1.11
N ASP A 26 3.27 54.96 -1.21
CA ASP A 26 3.98 56.04 -0.48
C ASP A 26 4.69 55.80 0.88
N GLN A 27 6.01 55.57 0.77
CA GLN A 27 7.15 56.43 1.23
C GLN A 27 7.30 56.78 2.76
N PRO A 28 8.52 57.09 3.27
CA PRO A 28 9.13 56.26 4.31
C PRO A 28 9.62 57.01 5.56
N GLU A 29 10.02 56.27 6.61
CA GLU A 29 11.03 56.76 7.57
C GLU A 29 11.76 55.62 8.31
N THR A 30 13.05 55.83 8.57
CA THR A 30 13.99 55.10 9.45
C THR A 30 15.03 56.14 9.95
N PRO A 31 15.89 55.92 10.98
CA PRO A 31 16.23 54.66 11.68
C PRO A 31 16.32 54.76 13.23
N GLN A 32 16.62 53.67 13.95
CA GLN A 32 17.85 53.51 14.78
C GLN A 32 17.90 52.20 15.62
N ASP A 33 19.13 51.68 15.75
CA ASP A 33 19.66 50.47 16.39
C ASP A 33 20.02 50.67 17.90
N PRO A 34 20.61 49.71 18.67
CA PRO A 34 20.51 48.23 18.71
C PRO A 34 20.33 47.68 20.19
N PRO A 35 21.06 46.65 20.76
CA PRO A 35 20.38 45.49 21.39
C PRO A 35 20.72 45.19 22.87
N GLY A 36 20.10 44.19 23.50
CA GLY A 36 20.58 43.70 24.81
C GLY A 36 19.85 42.52 25.49
N THR A 37 20.49 41.34 25.45
CA THR A 37 20.58 40.29 26.51
C THR A 37 19.34 39.57 27.13
N ARG A 38 19.48 38.23 27.22
CA ARG A 38 18.76 37.29 28.11
C ARG A 38 19.07 37.63 29.60
N GLU A 39 18.38 37.19 30.67
CA GLU A 39 17.90 35.82 31.02
C GLU A 39 16.86 35.90 32.21
N PRO A 40 16.57 34.90 33.10
CA PRO A 40 15.25 34.21 33.09
C PRO A 40 14.40 34.18 34.41
N GLN A 41 13.18 33.61 34.29
CA GLN A 41 12.33 32.96 35.35
C GLN A 41 11.66 33.86 36.44
N PRO A 42 10.66 33.37 37.23
CA PRO A 42 9.92 32.07 37.20
C PRO A 42 8.37 32.14 37.30
N GLU A 43 7.73 30.97 37.07
CA GLU A 43 6.51 30.40 37.70
C GLU A 43 5.07 31.01 37.62
N THR A 44 4.15 30.06 37.48
CA THR A 44 2.65 30.00 37.57
C THR A 44 2.01 30.56 38.86
N PRO A 45 0.67 30.81 38.96
CA PRO A 45 -0.42 29.90 38.50
C PRO A 45 -1.76 30.49 37.99
N ASP A 46 -2.64 29.55 37.64
CA ASP A 46 -4.11 29.57 37.49
C ASP A 46 -4.87 30.92 37.41
N ASP A 47 -5.74 31.02 36.40
CA ASP A 47 -7.19 31.03 36.68
C ASP A 47 -8.07 30.71 35.46
N ARG A 48 -9.18 29.99 35.70
CA ARG A 48 -10.32 29.89 34.76
C ARG A 48 -11.43 30.80 35.26
N PRO A 49 -12.16 31.46 34.34
CA PRO A 49 -13.61 31.40 34.41
C PRO A 49 -14.24 30.79 33.14
N ALA A 50 -15.51 30.41 33.25
CA ALA A 50 -16.28 29.76 32.17
C ALA A 50 -17.50 30.58 31.75
N GLY A 51 -17.86 30.45 30.46
CA GLY A 51 -19.17 30.83 29.91
C GLY A 51 -19.28 32.22 29.29
N PRO A 52 -20.40 32.54 28.60
CA PRO A 52 -21.60 31.70 28.43
C PRO A 52 -21.88 31.28 26.97
N ARG A 53 -22.95 30.50 26.79
CA ARG A 53 -23.67 30.29 25.52
C ARG A 53 -24.53 31.51 25.21
N ASP A 54 -24.86 31.71 23.94
CA ASP A 54 -26.20 32.17 23.53
C ASP A 54 -26.53 31.66 22.11
N GLU A 55 -27.76 31.17 21.93
CA GLU A 55 -28.40 30.99 20.62
C GLU A 55 -29.25 32.22 20.31
N PRO A 56 -29.60 32.45 19.02
CA PRO A 56 -30.99 32.82 18.76
C PRO A 56 -31.62 32.11 17.55
N GLY A 57 -32.71 31.38 17.83
CA GLY A 57 -34.03 31.52 17.19
C GLY A 57 -34.15 31.60 15.67
N THR A 58 -34.82 30.60 15.10
CA THR A 58 -35.53 30.68 13.80
C THR A 58 -36.79 31.53 13.86
N PRO A 59 -37.26 32.01 12.69
CA PRO A 59 -38.68 32.03 12.37
C PRO A 59 -39.01 31.13 11.16
N GLN A 60 -40.23 30.57 11.17
CA GLN A 60 -40.83 29.85 10.04
C GLN A 60 -41.63 30.82 9.16
N ASP A 61 -41.86 30.46 7.90
CA ASP A 61 -43.15 30.68 7.23
C ASP A 61 -43.34 29.71 6.05
N GLU A 62 -44.48 29.01 6.04
CA GLU A 62 -45.01 28.22 4.92
C GLU A 62 -46.19 28.98 4.27
N PRO A 63 -46.60 28.62 3.04
CA PRO A 63 -48.00 28.16 2.93
C PRO A 63 -48.20 26.94 2.01
N ALA A 64 -49.39 26.34 2.12
CA ALA A 64 -49.65 24.93 1.80
C ALA A 64 -50.44 24.62 0.49
N THR A 65 -50.55 23.30 0.26
CA THR A 65 -51.30 22.42 -0.67
C THR A 65 -52.76 22.81 -1.06
N PRO A 66 -53.41 22.17 -2.09
CA PRO A 66 -53.79 20.73 -2.17
C PRO A 66 -53.66 20.11 -3.62
N GLN A 67 -54.16 18.94 -4.06
CA GLN A 67 -55.00 17.84 -3.51
C GLN A 67 -54.81 16.48 -4.28
N ASP A 68 -55.48 15.40 -3.84
CA ASP A 68 -55.47 14.01 -4.39
C ASP A 68 -56.70 13.69 -5.33
N PRO A 69 -57.13 12.41 -5.57
CA PRO A 69 -56.61 11.37 -6.48
C PRO A 69 -57.70 10.86 -7.49
N PRO A 70 -57.53 9.72 -8.23
CA PRO A 70 -58.09 8.43 -7.73
C PRO A 70 -57.49 7.09 -8.28
N GLY A 71 -57.82 5.97 -7.62
CA GLY A 71 -58.22 4.71 -8.30
C GLY A 71 -57.25 3.51 -8.33
N THR A 72 -57.64 2.39 -7.70
CA THR A 72 -57.07 1.03 -7.90
C THR A 72 -57.97 0.17 -8.82
N PRO A 73 -57.52 -1.03 -9.26
CA PRO A 73 -58.00 -2.25 -8.59
C PRO A 73 -56.92 -3.34 -8.34
N ARG A 74 -57.35 -4.41 -7.66
CA ARG A 74 -56.58 -5.57 -7.17
C ARG A 74 -56.31 -6.61 -8.27
N ASP A 75 -55.38 -7.54 -8.00
CA ASP A 75 -55.71 -8.98 -7.92
C ASP A 75 -54.60 -9.81 -7.24
N GLU A 76 -54.98 -10.65 -6.27
CA GLU A 76 -54.18 -11.75 -5.70
C GLU A 76 -54.78 -13.10 -6.16
N PRO A 77 -53.97 -14.16 -6.32
CA PRO A 77 -54.46 -15.53 -6.21
C PRO A 77 -54.11 -16.16 -4.86
N ALA A 78 -55.12 -16.67 -4.17
CA ALA A 78 -55.03 -17.23 -2.83
C ALA A 78 -54.33 -18.61 -2.74
N THR A 79 -53.85 -18.90 -1.52
CA THR A 79 -53.60 -20.25 -1.02
C THR A 79 -54.90 -21.08 -0.97
N PRO A 80 -54.87 -22.37 -1.30
CA PRO A 80 -55.86 -23.32 -0.81
C PRO A 80 -55.35 -23.97 0.49
N GLY A 81 -56.06 -23.73 1.59
CA GLY A 81 -56.08 -24.61 2.74
C GLY A 81 -57.52 -25.07 2.94
N ASP A 82 -57.71 -26.36 3.20
CA ASP A 82 -58.97 -26.89 3.71
C ASP A 82 -58.66 -27.93 4.80
N GLU A 83 -59.60 -28.06 5.74
CA GLU A 83 -59.35 -28.46 7.12
C GLU A 83 -59.81 -29.92 7.44
N PRO A 84 -59.90 -30.41 8.70
CA PRO A 84 -59.68 -31.81 9.01
C PRO A 84 -60.95 -32.66 9.17
N VAL A 85 -60.78 -33.99 9.12
CA VAL A 85 -61.72 -34.95 9.71
C VAL A 85 -60.95 -36.00 10.50
N ALA A 86 -61.41 -36.29 11.72
CA ALA A 86 -60.85 -37.32 12.59
C ALA A 86 -61.81 -38.53 12.69
N ARG A 87 -61.27 -39.74 12.82
CA ARG A 87 -61.59 -40.71 13.91
C ARG A 87 -60.83 -42.04 13.81
N ASP A 88 -60.43 -42.50 15.00
CA ASP A 88 -60.40 -43.88 15.54
C ASP A 88 -59.80 -45.06 14.74
N GLY A 89 -58.92 -45.83 15.39
CA GLY A 89 -58.44 -47.14 14.89
C GLY A 89 -57.22 -47.70 15.62
N ALA A 90 -57.47 -48.50 16.66
CA ALA A 90 -56.50 -49.02 17.63
C ALA A 90 -55.35 -49.97 17.13
N ALA A 91 -54.35 -50.10 18.01
CA ALA A 91 -53.51 -51.29 18.30
C ALA A 91 -52.24 -51.61 17.46
N ASP A 92 -51.18 -51.87 18.25
CA ASP A 92 -49.84 -52.45 18.00
C ASP A 92 -49.94 -54.02 17.92
N PRO A 93 -48.89 -54.86 17.72
CA PRO A 93 -47.48 -54.61 17.36
C PRO A 93 -46.86 -55.53 16.26
N THR A 94 -45.56 -55.30 16.00
CA THR A 94 -44.53 -56.22 15.45
C THR A 94 -44.59 -56.67 13.98
N GLY A 95 -43.45 -56.53 13.29
CA GLY A 95 -43.24 -57.05 11.94
C GLY A 95 -41.88 -56.67 11.34
N GLU A 96 -40.80 -57.33 11.77
CA GLU A 96 -39.55 -57.33 10.99
C GLU A 96 -39.79 -57.98 9.62
N ARG A 97 -39.38 -57.34 8.51
CA ARG A 97 -38.58 -57.97 7.44
C ARG A 97 -38.26 -57.08 6.23
N SER A 98 -37.13 -57.43 5.61
CA SER A 98 -36.80 -57.28 4.18
C SER A 98 -36.55 -55.88 3.59
N ALA A 99 -35.28 -55.61 3.32
CA ALA A 99 -34.87 -54.66 2.29
C ALA A 99 -35.19 -55.22 0.88
N PRO A 100 -35.68 -54.40 -0.07
CA PRO A 100 -35.75 -54.79 -1.47
C PRO A 100 -34.39 -54.56 -2.16
N GLN A 101 -33.83 -55.64 -2.73
CA GLN A 101 -32.75 -55.54 -3.71
C GLN A 101 -33.30 -55.04 -5.04
N GLY A 102 -32.53 -54.16 -5.71
CA GLY A 102 -32.40 -54.11 -7.16
C GLY A 102 -33.63 -53.82 -8.03
N SER A 103 -33.78 -52.56 -8.44
CA SER A 103 -34.35 -52.22 -9.75
C SER A 103 -33.26 -51.57 -10.61
N PRO A 104 -32.96 -52.07 -11.82
CA PRO A 104 -32.08 -51.38 -12.77
C PRO A 104 -32.75 -50.14 -13.37
N ASP A 105 -31.92 -49.25 -13.92
CA ASP A 105 -32.28 -48.22 -14.90
C ASP A 105 -33.32 -47.15 -14.51
N ALA A 106 -32.88 -46.22 -13.66
CA ALA A 106 -33.34 -44.83 -13.71
C ALA A 106 -32.27 -43.95 -14.41
N PRO A 107 -32.56 -43.31 -15.56
CA PRO A 107 -31.58 -42.49 -16.26
C PRO A 107 -31.16 -41.28 -15.43
N THR A 108 -29.85 -41.09 -15.25
CA THR A 108 -29.32 -40.16 -14.25
C THR A 108 -29.67 -38.68 -14.54
N ALA A 109 -30.60 -38.12 -13.75
CA ALA A 109 -30.90 -36.68 -13.69
C ALA A 109 -29.75 -35.84 -13.03
N SER A 110 -28.50 -36.25 -13.23
CA SER A 110 -27.29 -35.67 -12.62
C SER A 110 -26.62 -34.61 -13.49
N GLY A 111 -26.86 -34.63 -14.81
CA GLY A 111 -26.19 -33.74 -15.77
C GLY A 111 -26.45 -32.26 -15.52
N TRP A 112 -27.73 -31.86 -15.50
CA TRP A 112 -28.15 -30.45 -15.50
C TRP A 112 -27.78 -29.70 -14.22
N ARG A 113 -27.85 -30.35 -13.04
CA ARG A 113 -27.41 -29.74 -11.76
C ARG A 113 -25.88 -29.74 -11.58
N SER A 114 -25.13 -30.43 -12.43
CA SER A 114 -23.66 -30.48 -12.35
C SER A 114 -22.97 -29.27 -13.00
N PHE A 115 -23.57 -28.71 -14.05
CA PHE A 115 -22.99 -27.60 -14.82
C PHE A 115 -22.85 -26.30 -14.00
N PRO A 116 -23.89 -25.82 -13.27
CA PRO A 116 -23.77 -24.61 -12.45
C PRO A 116 -22.77 -24.75 -11.30
N ARG A 117 -22.69 -25.95 -10.68
CA ARG A 117 -21.74 -26.20 -9.58
C ARG A 117 -20.29 -26.25 -10.06
N ARG A 118 -20.02 -26.82 -11.24
CA ARG A 118 -18.69 -26.81 -11.87
C ARG A 118 -18.28 -25.40 -12.29
N PHE A 119 -19.20 -24.64 -12.89
CA PHE A 119 -18.96 -23.24 -13.27
C PHE A 119 -18.67 -22.37 -12.04
N GLY A 120 -19.53 -22.44 -11.00
CA GLY A 120 -19.34 -21.69 -9.75
C GLY A 120 -18.04 -22.02 -9.01
N ALA A 121 -17.58 -23.28 -9.05
CA ALA A 121 -16.30 -23.68 -8.46
C ALA A 121 -15.08 -23.22 -9.30
N ALA A 122 -15.20 -23.22 -10.63
CA ALA A 122 -14.15 -22.70 -11.52
C ALA A 122 -14.02 -21.17 -11.39
N PHE A 123 -15.15 -20.47 -11.31
CA PHE A 123 -15.23 -19.02 -11.12
C PHE A 123 -14.76 -18.60 -9.72
N GLY A 124 -15.13 -19.36 -8.68
CA GLY A 124 -14.62 -19.17 -7.31
C GLY A 124 -13.08 -19.21 -7.20
N ALA A 125 -12.41 -19.92 -8.11
CA ALA A 125 -10.95 -19.96 -8.17
C ALA A 125 -10.30 -18.80 -8.93
N LEU A 126 -11.07 -17.94 -9.61
CA LEU A 126 -10.55 -16.91 -10.51
C LEU A 126 -9.65 -15.85 -9.82
N PRO A 127 -10.02 -15.26 -8.65
CA PRO A 127 -9.15 -14.35 -7.92
C PRO A 127 -7.75 -14.93 -7.62
N ARG A 128 -7.70 -16.22 -7.28
CA ARG A 128 -6.45 -16.94 -7.03
C ARG A 128 -5.68 -17.19 -8.32
N ARG A 129 -6.33 -17.57 -9.43
CA ARG A 129 -5.65 -17.80 -10.71
C ARG A 129 -5.02 -16.53 -11.27
N ILE A 130 -5.75 -15.40 -11.24
CA ILE A 130 -5.26 -14.10 -11.70
C ILE A 130 -4.00 -13.71 -10.93
N THR A 131 -4.05 -13.74 -9.59
CA THR A 131 -2.91 -13.31 -8.75
C THR A 131 -1.77 -14.34 -8.70
N ASP A 132 -2.04 -15.66 -8.71
CA ASP A 132 -0.98 -16.68 -8.86
C ASP A 132 -0.26 -16.50 -10.23
N ALA A 133 -1.00 -16.20 -11.32
CA ALA A 133 -0.42 -15.99 -12.66
C ALA A 133 0.36 -14.66 -12.77
N ALA A 134 -0.15 -13.56 -12.22
CA ALA A 134 0.53 -12.27 -12.22
C ALA A 134 1.86 -12.32 -11.45
N VAL A 135 1.90 -13.03 -10.31
CA VAL A 135 3.15 -13.28 -9.56
C VAL A 135 4.17 -14.01 -10.42
N LEU A 136 3.77 -15.07 -11.15
CA LEU A 136 4.69 -15.81 -12.02
C LEU A 136 5.17 -14.98 -13.21
N ALA A 137 4.28 -14.20 -13.82
CA ALA A 137 4.61 -13.34 -14.95
C ALA A 137 5.59 -12.23 -14.56
N PHE A 138 5.37 -11.52 -13.45
CA PHE A 138 6.27 -10.45 -13.02
C PHE A 138 7.57 -10.97 -12.39
N ALA A 139 7.54 -12.15 -11.75
CA ALA A 139 8.76 -12.86 -11.34
C ALA A 139 9.64 -13.18 -12.55
N LEU A 140 9.05 -13.72 -13.62
CA LEU A 140 9.74 -14.01 -14.86
C LEU A 140 10.34 -12.76 -15.50
N PHE A 141 9.60 -11.63 -15.57
CA PHE A 141 10.15 -10.38 -16.06
C PHE A 141 11.37 -9.93 -15.23
N THR A 142 11.27 -10.01 -13.91
CA THR A 142 12.36 -9.60 -13.00
C THR A 142 13.61 -10.48 -13.15
N VAL A 143 13.44 -11.79 -13.39
CA VAL A 143 14.57 -12.68 -13.74
C VAL A 143 15.16 -12.34 -15.10
N ILE A 144 14.33 -12.08 -16.12
CA ILE A 144 14.80 -11.66 -17.46
C ILE A 144 15.56 -10.32 -17.37
N TYR A 145 15.09 -9.39 -16.55
CA TYR A 145 15.74 -8.11 -16.28
C TYR A 145 17.11 -8.29 -15.61
N HIS A 146 17.19 -9.07 -14.53
CA HIS A 146 18.48 -9.33 -13.84
C HIS A 146 19.45 -10.15 -14.69
N ALA A 147 18.98 -11.11 -15.47
CA ALA A 147 19.80 -11.84 -16.43
C ALA A 147 20.24 -10.94 -17.60
N GLY A 148 19.37 -10.04 -18.05
CA GLY A 148 19.62 -9.10 -19.14
C GLY A 148 20.68 -8.05 -18.81
N PHE A 149 20.96 -7.77 -17.53
CA PHE A 149 22.14 -6.99 -17.15
C PHE A 149 23.46 -7.67 -17.52
N LEU A 150 23.55 -9.00 -17.41
CA LEU A 150 24.76 -9.74 -17.75
C LEU A 150 25.03 -9.82 -19.27
N ALA A 151 24.03 -9.47 -20.07
CA ALA A 151 24.06 -9.54 -21.54
C ALA A 151 23.68 -8.20 -22.22
N GLU A 152 23.68 -7.10 -21.46
CA GLU A 152 23.34 -5.73 -21.89
C GLU A 152 22.08 -5.63 -22.78
N LEU A 153 21.05 -6.42 -22.46
CA LEU A 153 19.85 -6.51 -23.28
C LEU A 153 19.03 -5.22 -23.23
N ARG A 154 18.51 -4.80 -24.39
CA ARG A 154 17.58 -3.67 -24.48
C ARG A 154 16.26 -4.00 -23.76
N PRO A 155 15.63 -3.04 -23.06
CA PRO A 155 14.30 -3.19 -22.45
C PRO A 155 13.22 -3.71 -23.40
N SER A 156 13.22 -3.27 -24.67
CA SER A 156 12.33 -3.80 -25.71
C SER A 156 12.51 -5.32 -25.93
N VAL A 157 13.75 -5.79 -26.00
CA VAL A 157 14.09 -7.21 -26.14
C VAL A 157 13.70 -7.99 -24.89
N MET A 158 14.01 -7.48 -23.69
CA MET A 158 13.57 -8.07 -22.41
C MET A 158 12.05 -8.27 -22.36
N PHE A 159 11.29 -7.26 -22.79
CA PHE A 159 9.83 -7.28 -22.78
C PHE A 159 9.22 -8.23 -23.82
N VAL A 160 9.76 -8.26 -25.05
CA VAL A 160 9.33 -9.22 -26.08
C VAL A 160 9.68 -10.66 -25.67
N SER A 161 10.87 -10.90 -25.12
CA SER A 161 11.25 -12.21 -24.57
C SER A 161 10.31 -12.64 -23.44
N TRP A 162 9.91 -11.71 -22.58
CA TRP A 162 8.91 -11.95 -21.52
C TRP A 162 7.55 -12.35 -22.09
N LEU A 163 7.03 -11.65 -23.10
CA LEU A 163 5.77 -12.00 -23.78
C LEU A 163 5.80 -13.42 -24.37
N TRP A 164 6.88 -13.79 -25.06
CA TRP A 164 7.05 -15.13 -25.62
C TRP A 164 7.11 -16.21 -24.54
N CYS A 165 7.91 -16.00 -23.49
CA CYS A 165 8.02 -16.95 -22.39
C CYS A 165 6.69 -17.09 -21.60
N CYS A 166 5.97 -16.01 -21.35
CA CYS A 166 4.63 -16.05 -20.75
C CYS A 166 3.64 -16.84 -21.61
N SER A 167 3.67 -16.63 -22.94
CA SER A 167 2.80 -17.33 -23.90
C SER A 167 3.11 -18.84 -23.94
N ALA A 168 4.39 -19.20 -24.00
CA ALA A 168 4.84 -20.60 -23.96
C ALA A 168 4.44 -21.30 -22.65
N LEU A 169 4.60 -20.63 -21.50
CA LEU A 169 4.18 -21.15 -20.20
C LEU A 169 2.65 -21.30 -20.09
N ALA A 170 1.88 -20.38 -20.67
CA ALA A 170 0.42 -20.47 -20.72
C ALA A 170 -0.05 -21.67 -21.56
N VAL A 171 0.52 -21.85 -22.76
CA VAL A 171 0.25 -23.03 -23.62
C VAL A 171 0.62 -24.32 -22.89
N LEU A 172 1.80 -24.40 -22.29
CA LEU A 172 2.24 -25.56 -21.51
C LEU A 172 1.29 -25.85 -20.32
N ALA A 173 0.83 -24.82 -19.61
CA ALA A 173 -0.12 -24.98 -18.51
C ALA A 173 -1.48 -25.52 -18.97
N VAL A 174 -1.98 -25.07 -20.13
CA VAL A 174 -3.20 -25.59 -20.77
C VAL A 174 -3.01 -27.06 -21.18
N VAL A 175 -1.93 -27.40 -21.89
CA VAL A 175 -1.61 -28.78 -22.32
C VAL A 175 -1.52 -29.72 -21.12
N LEU A 176 -0.75 -29.35 -20.08
CA LEU A 176 -0.66 -30.13 -18.84
C LEU A 176 -1.99 -30.22 -18.09
N GLY A 177 -2.84 -29.20 -18.20
CA GLY A 177 -4.21 -29.19 -17.68
C GLY A 177 -5.09 -30.23 -18.37
N VAL A 178 -5.09 -30.25 -19.71
CA VAL A 178 -5.83 -31.22 -20.54
C VAL A 178 -5.34 -32.65 -20.26
N VAL A 179 -4.02 -32.89 -20.29
CA VAL A 179 -3.43 -34.21 -19.99
C VAL A 179 -3.83 -34.71 -18.59
N ARG A 180 -3.80 -33.84 -17.58
CA ARG A 180 -4.26 -34.19 -16.22
C ARG A 180 -5.77 -34.44 -16.16
N ALA A 181 -6.58 -33.71 -16.90
CA ALA A 181 -8.02 -33.94 -16.97
C ALA A 181 -8.35 -35.30 -17.62
N VAL A 182 -7.68 -35.65 -18.71
CA VAL A 182 -7.79 -36.97 -19.37
C VAL A 182 -7.35 -38.09 -18.44
N ARG A 183 -6.20 -37.95 -17.76
CA ARG A 183 -5.74 -38.95 -16.77
C ARG A 183 -6.70 -39.09 -15.59
N ARG A 184 -7.29 -37.99 -15.08
CA ARG A 184 -8.29 -38.03 -13.99
C ARG A 184 -9.59 -38.72 -14.40
N ARG A 185 -10.02 -38.63 -15.66
CA ARG A 185 -11.18 -39.38 -16.17
C ARG A 185 -10.94 -40.91 -16.21
N ARG A 186 -9.67 -41.36 -16.16
CA ARG A 186 -9.28 -42.78 -16.10
C ARG A 186 -8.95 -43.28 -14.69
N ALA A 187 -9.02 -42.43 -13.67
CA ALA A 187 -8.69 -42.81 -12.29
C ALA A 187 -9.97 -43.25 -11.54
N VAL A 188 -9.95 -44.47 -11.00
CA VAL A 188 -11.03 -45.00 -10.15
C VAL A 188 -11.13 -44.16 -8.86
N PRO A 189 -12.32 -43.77 -8.39
CA PRO A 189 -12.47 -43.01 -7.16
C PRO A 189 -12.02 -43.82 -5.94
N THR A 190 -11.03 -43.33 -5.21
CA THR A 190 -10.68 -43.88 -3.88
C THR A 190 -11.73 -43.42 -2.87
N PRO A 191 -12.25 -44.30 -1.99
CA PRO A 191 -13.21 -43.90 -0.96
C PRO A 191 -12.65 -42.81 -0.03
N PRO A 192 -13.46 -41.83 0.42
CA PRO A 192 -13.01 -40.84 1.39
C PRO A 192 -12.68 -41.51 2.72
N ALA A 193 -11.54 -41.16 3.31
CA ALA A 193 -11.15 -41.64 4.63
C ALA A 193 -12.18 -41.22 5.70
N ALA A 194 -12.50 -42.15 6.61
CA ALA A 194 -13.52 -41.95 7.64
C ALA A 194 -13.22 -40.73 8.54
N PRO A 195 -14.25 -40.00 9.00
CA PRO A 195 -14.06 -38.86 9.90
C PRO A 195 -13.46 -39.33 11.24
N ALA A 196 -12.37 -38.69 11.65
CA ALA A 196 -11.75 -38.96 12.95
C ALA A 196 -12.70 -38.62 14.09
N GLY A 197 -12.87 -39.54 15.04
CA GLY A 197 -13.77 -39.40 16.18
C GLY A 197 -13.42 -38.22 17.11
N PRO A 198 -14.39 -37.74 17.90
CA PRO A 198 -14.18 -36.61 18.81
C PRO A 198 -13.19 -36.96 19.92
N ALA A 199 -12.15 -36.14 20.07
CA ALA A 199 -11.19 -36.27 21.17
C ALA A 199 -11.81 -35.89 22.53
N PRO A 200 -11.39 -36.53 23.65
CA PRO A 200 -12.01 -36.33 24.95
C PRO A 200 -11.78 -34.93 25.54
N ALA A 201 -12.79 -34.40 26.23
CA ALA A 201 -12.78 -33.07 26.81
C ALA A 201 -12.06 -33.03 28.18
N GLY A 202 -10.77 -32.71 28.20
CA GLY A 202 -9.99 -32.57 29.44
C GLY A 202 -10.39 -31.37 30.32
N ARG A 203 -10.35 -31.56 31.65
CA ARG A 203 -10.79 -30.61 32.70
C ARG A 203 -10.11 -29.21 32.71
N GLY A 204 -9.04 -28.99 31.93
CA GLY A 204 -8.36 -27.70 31.79
C GLY A 204 -9.05 -26.71 30.85
N ARG A 205 -10.34 -26.41 31.05
CA ARG A 205 -11.13 -25.53 30.16
C ARG A 205 -11.29 -24.11 30.68
N TRP A 206 -11.42 -23.91 31.99
CA TRP A 206 -11.65 -22.59 32.59
C TRP A 206 -10.39 -21.71 32.62
N TRP A 207 -9.23 -22.24 33.01
CA TRP A 207 -7.95 -21.51 33.03
C TRP A 207 -7.65 -20.84 31.68
N TRP A 208 -7.85 -21.57 30.58
CA TRP A 208 -7.59 -21.02 29.24
C TRP A 208 -8.68 -20.08 28.71
N LEU A 209 -9.87 -20.08 29.32
CA LEU A 209 -10.85 -19.00 29.11
C LEU A 209 -10.39 -17.75 29.87
N ALA A 210 -9.89 -17.89 31.11
CA ALA A 210 -9.30 -16.78 31.86
C ALA A 210 -8.08 -16.19 31.15
N VAL A 211 -7.15 -17.01 30.64
CA VAL A 211 -6.03 -16.55 29.78
C VAL A 211 -6.56 -15.82 28.54
N GLY A 212 -7.62 -16.32 27.88
CA GLY A 212 -8.24 -15.65 26.74
C GLY A 212 -8.85 -14.28 27.07
N VAL A 213 -9.54 -14.17 28.20
CA VAL A 213 -10.11 -12.91 28.72
C VAL A 213 -9.00 -11.94 29.09
N ALA A 214 -7.99 -12.37 29.86
CA ALA A 214 -6.85 -11.55 30.22
C ALA A 214 -6.06 -11.06 28.99
N THR A 215 -5.78 -11.95 28.02
CA THR A 215 -5.15 -11.59 26.75
C THR A 215 -5.95 -10.51 26.00
N THR A 216 -7.28 -10.63 26.01
CA THR A 216 -8.17 -9.65 25.36
C THR A 216 -8.14 -8.31 26.10
N GLY A 217 -8.23 -8.31 27.43
CA GLY A 217 -8.17 -7.09 28.26
C GLY A 217 -6.84 -6.36 28.11
N LEU A 218 -5.72 -7.09 28.17
CA LEU A 218 -4.38 -6.55 27.94
C LEU A 218 -4.24 -5.95 26.53
N GLY A 219 -4.74 -6.62 25.49
CA GLY A 219 -4.69 -6.11 24.12
C GLY A 219 -5.56 -4.86 23.90
N VAL A 220 -6.72 -4.76 24.56
CA VAL A 220 -7.54 -3.53 24.57
C VAL A 220 -6.81 -2.40 25.30
N ALA A 221 -6.27 -2.67 26.49
CA ALA A 221 -5.56 -1.66 27.27
C ALA A 221 -4.31 -1.14 26.54
N ALA A 222 -3.54 -2.03 25.89
CA ALA A 222 -2.43 -1.67 25.00
C ALA A 222 -2.90 -0.77 23.85
N ALA A 223 -3.97 -1.14 23.15
CA ALA A 223 -4.53 -0.37 22.05
C ALA A 223 -4.99 1.04 22.46
N VAL A 224 -5.68 1.15 23.60
CA VAL A 224 -6.16 2.44 24.12
C VAL A 224 -4.99 3.33 24.56
N THR A 225 -4.03 2.79 25.32
CA THR A 225 -2.89 3.57 25.82
C THR A 225 -1.90 3.96 24.71
N ALA A 226 -1.70 3.11 23.71
CA ALA A 226 -0.87 3.44 22.53
C ALA A 226 -1.55 4.45 21.60
N GLY A 227 -2.84 4.23 21.31
CA GLY A 227 -3.57 5.02 20.33
C GLY A 227 -3.86 6.45 20.78
N MET A 228 -4.27 6.65 22.04
CA MET A 228 -4.65 7.98 22.52
C MET A 228 -3.45 8.93 22.70
N GLY A 229 -2.26 8.39 22.95
CA GLY A 229 -1.03 9.17 23.17
C GLY A 229 -1.02 9.94 24.51
N GLY A 230 0.15 10.10 25.12
CA GLY A 230 0.34 10.94 26.33
C GLY A 230 -0.36 10.48 27.63
N LEU A 231 -1.24 9.48 27.58
CA LEU A 231 -1.91 8.92 28.78
C LEU A 231 -0.96 8.17 29.73
N ALA A 232 0.15 7.67 29.21
CA ALA A 232 1.16 6.91 29.96
C ALA A 232 2.52 6.95 29.23
N SER A 233 3.60 6.59 29.94
CA SER A 233 4.88 6.28 29.30
C SER A 233 4.73 5.11 28.32
N TRP A 234 5.44 5.15 27.18
CA TRP A 234 5.39 4.13 26.12
C TRP A 234 5.69 2.68 26.60
N TRP A 235 6.38 2.53 27.73
CA TRP A 235 6.55 1.24 28.40
C TRP A 235 5.23 0.54 28.76
N VAL A 236 4.17 1.30 29.07
CA VAL A 236 2.84 0.77 29.43
C VAL A 236 2.14 0.09 28.24
N PRO A 237 1.83 0.77 27.12
CA PRO A 237 1.22 0.11 25.96
C PRO A 237 2.07 -1.05 25.44
N THR A 238 3.39 -0.89 25.44
CA THR A 238 4.32 -1.93 24.98
C THR A 238 4.30 -3.16 25.87
N GLY A 239 4.40 -3.01 27.20
CA GLY A 239 4.36 -4.14 28.14
C GLY A 239 3.03 -4.89 28.07
N LEU A 240 1.92 -4.16 28.00
CA LEU A 240 0.58 -4.72 27.83
C LEU A 240 0.44 -5.46 26.48
N GLY A 241 0.93 -4.86 25.39
CA GLY A 241 0.88 -5.41 24.03
C GLY A 241 1.77 -6.65 23.85
N LEU A 242 2.94 -6.67 24.49
CA LEU A 242 3.83 -7.82 24.54
C LEU A 242 3.18 -8.97 25.32
N ALA A 243 2.62 -8.69 26.50
CA ALA A 243 1.89 -9.69 27.29
C ALA A 243 0.67 -10.26 26.54
N ALA A 244 -0.10 -9.40 25.85
CA ALA A 244 -1.20 -9.81 24.98
C ALA A 244 -0.71 -10.69 23.81
N SER A 245 0.38 -10.32 23.15
CA SER A 245 0.93 -11.11 22.04
C SER A 245 1.47 -12.47 22.48
N VAL A 246 2.12 -12.56 23.64
CA VAL A 246 2.54 -13.83 24.25
C VAL A 246 1.32 -14.69 24.58
N GLY A 247 0.27 -14.11 25.20
CA GLY A 247 -1.00 -14.80 25.46
C GLY A 247 -1.65 -15.34 24.19
N ALA A 248 -1.71 -14.52 23.14
CA ALA A 248 -2.23 -14.90 21.82
C ALA A 248 -1.41 -16.02 21.18
N ALA A 249 -0.07 -15.97 21.25
CA ALA A 249 0.82 -17.00 20.74
C ALA A 249 0.66 -18.33 21.48
N LEU A 250 0.52 -18.32 22.81
CA LEU A 250 0.27 -19.52 23.62
C LEU A 250 -1.10 -20.15 23.31
N LEU A 251 -2.15 -19.33 23.16
CA LEU A 251 -3.49 -19.77 22.75
C LEU A 251 -3.48 -20.33 21.32
N ALA A 252 -2.75 -19.70 20.39
CA ALA A 252 -2.57 -20.15 19.02
C ALA A 252 -1.85 -21.51 18.97
N ARG A 253 -0.73 -21.65 19.69
CA ARG A 253 0.04 -22.89 19.84
C ARG A 253 -0.83 -24.02 20.37
N ARG A 254 -1.60 -23.79 21.44
CA ARG A 254 -2.53 -24.80 21.99
C ARG A 254 -3.59 -25.22 20.97
N ALA A 255 -4.21 -24.26 20.29
CA ALA A 255 -5.24 -24.55 19.28
C ALA A 255 -4.67 -25.32 18.08
N TRP A 256 -3.42 -25.05 17.69
CA TRP A 256 -2.71 -25.77 16.63
C TRP A 256 -2.44 -27.23 17.03
N LEU A 257 -1.88 -27.45 18.23
CA LEU A 257 -1.56 -28.79 18.77
C LEU A 257 -2.81 -29.66 18.98
N ALA A 258 -3.94 -29.06 19.36
CA ALA A 258 -5.22 -29.76 19.51
C ALA A 258 -5.81 -30.30 18.20
N ARG A 259 -5.16 -30.07 17.04
CA ARG A 259 -5.58 -30.50 15.69
C ARG A 259 -7.01 -30.12 15.29
N THR A 260 -7.70 -29.24 16.03
CA THR A 260 -9.03 -28.76 15.65
C THR A 260 -8.91 -27.67 14.60
N GLY A 261 -9.56 -27.85 13.45
CA GLY A 261 -9.55 -26.84 12.39
C GLY A 261 -10.47 -27.23 11.23
N PRO A 262 -11.32 -26.30 10.75
CA PRO A 262 -12.11 -26.55 9.55
C PRO A 262 -11.19 -26.70 8.32
N PRO A 263 -11.65 -27.39 7.26
CA PRO A 263 -10.92 -27.54 6.00
C PRO A 263 -10.65 -26.19 5.31
N GLU A 264 -9.82 -26.20 4.25
CA GLU A 264 -9.55 -25.01 3.43
C GLU A 264 -10.87 -24.43 2.88
N PRO A 265 -11.16 -23.14 3.11
CA PRO A 265 -12.35 -22.50 2.57
C PRO A 265 -12.21 -22.33 1.06
N ALA A 266 -13.17 -22.84 0.30
CA ALA A 266 -13.33 -22.54 -1.12
C ALA A 266 -14.25 -21.32 -1.28
N ALA A 267 -13.80 -20.31 -2.02
CA ALA A 267 -14.64 -19.14 -2.33
C ALA A 267 -15.81 -19.56 -3.22
N THR A 268 -17.00 -19.04 -2.94
CA THR A 268 -18.17 -19.26 -3.81
C THR A 268 -18.08 -18.41 -5.07
N GLY A 269 -18.82 -18.78 -6.12
CA GLY A 269 -18.87 -18.01 -7.37
C GLY A 269 -19.29 -16.54 -7.14
N TRP A 270 -20.30 -16.30 -6.30
CA TRP A 270 -20.72 -14.96 -5.90
C TRP A 270 -19.63 -14.19 -5.13
N GLN A 271 -18.93 -14.84 -4.19
CA GLN A 271 -17.84 -14.18 -3.45
C GLN A 271 -16.69 -13.75 -4.37
N ALA A 272 -16.35 -14.59 -5.35
CA ALA A 272 -15.37 -14.23 -6.38
C ALA A 272 -15.89 -13.09 -7.28
N LEU A 273 -17.18 -13.11 -7.68
CA LEU A 273 -17.78 -12.04 -8.47
C LEU A 273 -17.74 -10.71 -7.71
N PHE A 274 -18.13 -10.70 -6.43
CA PHE A 274 -18.06 -9.52 -5.58
C PHE A 274 -16.64 -8.95 -5.47
N ALA A 275 -15.65 -9.81 -5.19
CA ALA A 275 -14.25 -9.38 -5.13
C ALA A 275 -13.73 -8.82 -6.47
N LEU A 276 -14.16 -9.41 -7.59
CA LEU A 276 -13.82 -8.93 -8.94
C LEU A 276 -14.49 -7.59 -9.25
N LEU A 277 -15.77 -7.41 -8.95
CA LEU A 277 -16.49 -6.15 -9.14
C LEU A 277 -15.91 -5.02 -8.27
N VAL A 278 -15.59 -5.29 -7.01
CA VAL A 278 -14.87 -4.33 -6.15
C VAL A 278 -13.50 -4.00 -6.75
N SER A 279 -12.74 -5.00 -7.21
CA SER A 279 -11.42 -4.76 -7.82
C SER A 279 -11.50 -3.94 -9.12
N ALA A 280 -12.56 -4.12 -9.92
CA ALA A 280 -12.83 -3.32 -11.10
C ALA A 280 -13.23 -1.87 -10.74
N GLY A 281 -14.08 -1.69 -9.73
CA GLY A 281 -14.44 -0.35 -9.23
C GLY A 281 -13.21 0.42 -8.74
N VAL A 282 -12.33 -0.23 -7.97
CA VAL A 282 -11.07 0.36 -7.49
C VAL A 282 -10.10 0.67 -8.65
N ALA A 283 -10.07 -0.17 -9.70
CA ALA A 283 -9.32 0.12 -10.91
C ALA A 283 -9.86 1.34 -11.67
N VAL A 284 -11.18 1.52 -11.75
CA VAL A 284 -11.81 2.72 -12.32
C VAL A 284 -11.45 3.95 -11.47
N SER A 285 -11.59 3.90 -10.14
CA SER A 285 -11.18 4.99 -9.24
C SER A 285 -9.73 5.43 -9.44
N SER A 286 -8.82 4.49 -9.73
CA SER A 286 -7.40 4.78 -9.98
C SER A 286 -7.13 5.69 -11.19
N LEU A 287 -8.08 5.79 -12.13
CA LEU A 287 -7.98 6.68 -13.29
C LEU A 287 -8.32 8.14 -12.96
N TYR A 288 -9.24 8.36 -12.01
CA TYR A 288 -9.76 9.69 -11.66
C TYR A 288 -9.11 10.30 -10.42
N MET A 289 -8.54 9.49 -9.54
CA MET A 289 -7.84 9.95 -8.33
C MET A 289 -6.35 10.20 -8.60
N ALA A 290 -5.89 11.44 -8.46
CA ALA A 290 -4.53 11.87 -8.75
C ALA A 290 -3.83 12.41 -7.49
N ARG A 291 -2.76 11.72 -7.04
CA ARG A 291 -1.83 12.25 -6.03
C ARG A 291 -0.49 12.52 -6.70
N ASN A 292 -0.03 13.76 -6.60
CA ASN A 292 1.27 14.21 -7.07
C ASN A 292 2.35 13.74 -6.08
N SER A 293 3.26 12.85 -6.50
CA SER A 293 4.35 12.38 -5.64
C SER A 293 5.66 13.07 -6.00
N LYS A 294 6.37 13.62 -4.99
CA LYS A 294 7.73 14.17 -5.22
C LYS A 294 8.73 13.11 -5.68
N ASP A 295 8.41 11.81 -5.54
CA ASP A 295 9.23 10.69 -6.00
C ASP A 295 9.05 10.36 -7.50
N ASP A 296 8.01 10.90 -8.17
CA ASP A 296 7.69 10.57 -9.56
C ASP A 296 8.76 11.00 -10.56
N VAL A 297 9.49 12.07 -10.23
CA VAL A 297 10.65 12.54 -11.00
C VAL A 297 11.70 11.44 -11.19
N PHE A 298 11.82 10.51 -10.24
CA PHE A 298 12.67 9.33 -10.37
C PHE A 298 11.89 8.14 -10.95
N TYR A 299 10.78 7.73 -10.32
CA TYR A 299 10.10 6.48 -10.70
C TYR A 299 9.54 6.53 -12.13
N LEU A 300 8.83 7.61 -12.45
CA LEU A 300 8.27 7.81 -13.77
C LEU A 300 9.33 8.36 -14.73
N GLY A 301 10.23 9.23 -14.28
CA GLY A 301 11.37 9.69 -15.09
C GLY A 301 12.26 8.55 -15.60
N LYS A 302 12.55 7.53 -14.77
CA LYS A 302 13.25 6.31 -15.19
C LYS A 302 12.46 5.51 -16.24
N SER A 303 11.13 5.48 -16.11
CA SER A 303 10.25 4.81 -17.08
C SER A 303 10.21 5.56 -18.42
N VAL A 304 10.19 6.90 -18.41
CA VAL A 304 10.30 7.77 -19.60
C VAL A 304 11.65 7.59 -20.29
N TRP A 305 12.76 7.61 -19.52
CA TRP A 305 14.11 7.31 -20.02
C TRP A 305 14.16 5.96 -20.75
N VAL A 306 13.66 4.90 -20.12
CA VAL A 306 13.61 3.55 -20.70
C VAL A 306 12.76 3.52 -21.97
N ALA A 307 11.59 4.18 -21.98
CA ALA A 307 10.69 4.18 -23.13
C ALA A 307 11.30 4.88 -24.36
N GLU A 308 11.90 6.05 -24.17
CA GLU A 308 12.48 6.85 -25.24
C GLU A 308 13.82 6.28 -25.73
N ARG A 309 14.76 5.99 -24.81
CA ARG A 309 16.15 5.62 -25.13
C ARG A 309 16.37 4.11 -25.34
N ASP A 310 15.44 3.24 -24.91
CA ASP A 310 15.59 1.77 -24.95
C ASP A 310 16.88 1.26 -24.26
N ILE A 311 17.22 1.91 -23.14
CA ILE A 311 18.39 1.65 -22.31
C ILE A 311 17.95 1.68 -20.85
N VAL A 312 18.43 0.73 -20.03
CA VAL A 312 18.27 0.79 -18.57
C VAL A 312 19.33 1.73 -17.98
N PRO A 313 18.96 2.79 -17.25
CA PRO A 313 19.94 3.56 -16.51
C PRO A 313 20.44 2.76 -15.30
N VAL A 314 21.74 2.46 -15.29
CA VAL A 314 22.47 1.73 -14.23
C VAL A 314 23.27 2.65 -13.31
N ARG A 315 23.35 3.93 -13.68
CA ARG A 315 24.06 5.03 -13.03
C ARG A 315 23.07 6.19 -12.79
N ASP A 316 23.54 7.30 -12.22
CA ASP A 316 22.68 8.47 -12.03
C ASP A 316 22.22 9.08 -13.37
N PHE A 317 20.99 8.78 -13.78
CA PHE A 317 20.35 9.40 -14.93
C PHE A 317 19.72 10.77 -14.61
N LEU A 318 19.61 11.13 -13.33
CA LEU A 318 18.78 12.22 -12.86
C LEU A 318 19.53 13.56 -12.89
N PHE A 319 20.81 13.59 -12.49
CA PHE A 319 21.63 14.81 -12.57
C PHE A 319 22.77 14.74 -13.60
N THR A 320 23.22 13.53 -13.96
CA THR A 320 24.46 13.32 -14.73
C THR A 320 24.32 12.45 -15.96
N GLU A 321 23.10 12.24 -16.50
CA GLU A 321 22.91 11.51 -17.78
C GLU A 321 23.58 10.11 -17.81
N ASN A 322 23.47 9.37 -16.69
CA ASN A 322 24.01 8.02 -16.50
C ASN A 322 25.56 7.98 -16.45
N VAL A 323 26.21 9.09 -16.05
CA VAL A 323 27.68 9.18 -15.89
C VAL A 323 28.15 8.89 -14.46
N ALA A 324 27.58 9.52 -13.43
CA ALA A 324 28.01 9.33 -12.04
C ALA A 324 27.55 7.99 -11.44
N ALA A 325 28.10 7.61 -10.29
CA ALA A 325 27.72 6.39 -9.58
C ALA A 325 26.20 6.32 -9.32
N PRO A 326 25.58 5.12 -9.26
CA PRO A 326 24.17 4.98 -8.93
C PRO A 326 23.87 5.49 -7.51
N LEU A 327 22.74 6.19 -7.36
CA LEU A 327 22.25 6.74 -6.08
C LEU A 327 22.02 5.60 -5.05
N SER A 328 22.47 5.79 -3.81
CA SER A 328 22.49 4.70 -2.82
C SER A 328 21.12 4.20 -2.40
N THR A 329 20.18 5.12 -2.35
CA THR A 329 18.77 4.88 -2.04
C THR A 329 18.09 3.95 -3.05
N GLN A 330 18.59 3.84 -4.29
CA GLN A 330 17.90 3.18 -5.40
C GLN A 330 18.84 2.38 -6.34
N PRO A 331 19.53 1.33 -5.84
CA PRO A 331 20.27 0.39 -6.70
C PRO A 331 19.36 -0.22 -7.78
N PRO A 332 19.91 -0.65 -8.94
CA PRO A 332 19.14 -1.10 -10.10
C PRO A 332 18.48 -2.49 -9.95
N THR A 333 18.13 -2.90 -8.73
CA THR A 333 17.45 -4.17 -8.44
C THR A 333 15.95 -4.13 -8.74
N ALA A 334 15.30 -2.97 -8.64
CA ALA A 334 13.90 -2.78 -9.02
C ALA A 334 13.73 -2.79 -10.54
N SER A 335 12.78 -3.60 -11.02
CA SER A 335 12.47 -3.87 -12.42
C SER A 335 11.17 -3.20 -12.89
N ILE A 336 10.34 -2.70 -11.97
CA ILE A 336 8.99 -2.19 -12.28
C ILE A 336 8.99 -0.94 -13.15
N GLU A 337 9.93 -0.01 -12.96
CA GLU A 337 10.05 1.19 -13.83
C GLU A 337 10.51 0.80 -15.24
N VAL A 338 11.37 -0.22 -15.33
CA VAL A 338 11.84 -0.76 -16.62
C VAL A 338 10.73 -1.52 -17.33
N PHE A 339 9.88 -2.25 -16.59
CA PHE A 339 8.67 -2.86 -17.12
C PHE A 339 7.70 -1.80 -17.67
N ALA A 340 7.45 -0.73 -16.92
CA ALA A 340 6.56 0.35 -17.32
C ALA A 340 7.06 1.09 -18.57
N GLY A 341 8.36 1.43 -18.63
CA GLY A 341 8.98 2.05 -19.80
C GLY A 341 8.99 1.15 -21.04
N ALA A 342 9.31 -0.14 -20.88
CA ALA A 342 9.31 -1.09 -21.98
C ALA A 342 7.88 -1.39 -22.51
N LEU A 343 6.90 -1.45 -21.61
CA LEU A 343 5.47 -1.53 -21.95
C LEU A 343 5.04 -0.29 -22.76
N ALA A 344 5.42 0.92 -22.35
CA ALA A 344 5.09 2.15 -23.07
C ALA A 344 5.67 2.13 -24.49
N ARG A 345 6.97 1.79 -24.61
CA ARG A 345 7.65 1.64 -25.90
C ARG A 345 7.00 0.60 -26.80
N PHE A 346 6.61 -0.56 -26.24
CA PHE A 346 5.93 -1.62 -27.00
C PHE A 346 4.54 -1.20 -27.50
N LEU A 347 3.80 -0.41 -26.71
CA LEU A 347 2.48 0.10 -27.10
C LEU A 347 2.52 1.38 -27.93
N GLY A 348 3.69 1.99 -28.15
CA GLY A 348 3.81 3.31 -28.78
C GLY A 348 3.21 4.46 -27.95
N LEU A 349 3.10 4.27 -26.63
CA LEU A 349 2.55 5.24 -25.68
C LEU A 349 3.65 5.99 -24.94
N HIS A 350 3.32 7.17 -24.42
CA HIS A 350 4.17 7.83 -23.43
C HIS A 350 4.20 7.03 -22.12
N ALA A 351 5.32 7.04 -21.40
CA ALA A 351 5.48 6.23 -20.20
C ALA A 351 4.50 6.61 -19.07
N ALA A 352 4.07 7.87 -18.98
CA ALA A 352 3.03 8.31 -18.06
C ALA A 352 1.66 7.70 -18.40
N ASP A 353 1.29 7.62 -19.68
CA ASP A 353 0.03 7.00 -20.12
C ASP A 353 0.04 5.49 -19.85
N ALA A 354 1.12 4.80 -20.22
CA ALA A 354 1.29 3.38 -19.93
C ALA A 354 1.29 3.08 -18.42
N THR A 355 1.89 3.95 -17.61
CA THR A 355 1.95 3.77 -16.15
C THR A 355 0.59 4.02 -15.48
N TRP A 356 -0.04 5.17 -15.75
CA TRP A 356 -1.24 5.60 -15.02
C TRP A 356 -2.57 5.15 -15.62
N PHE A 357 -2.66 4.91 -16.94
CA PHE A 357 -3.90 4.51 -17.59
C PHE A 357 -3.97 3.02 -17.96
N VAL A 358 -2.83 2.32 -18.06
CA VAL A 358 -2.80 0.88 -18.37
C VAL A 358 -2.32 0.06 -17.17
N LEU A 359 -1.13 0.34 -16.64
CA LEU A 359 -0.51 -0.47 -15.59
C LEU A 359 -1.20 -0.27 -14.23
N LEU A 360 -1.41 0.97 -13.79
CA LEU A 360 -2.02 1.27 -12.48
C LEU A 360 -3.41 0.62 -12.26
N PRO A 361 -4.37 0.67 -13.21
CA PRO A 361 -5.62 -0.07 -13.07
C PRO A 361 -5.43 -1.59 -12.89
N ALA A 362 -4.47 -2.19 -13.60
CA ALA A 362 -4.15 -3.61 -13.44
C ALA A 362 -3.50 -3.89 -12.07
N LEU A 363 -2.59 -3.03 -11.59
CA LEU A 363 -2.01 -3.11 -10.25
C LEU A 363 -3.09 -2.98 -9.16
N ALA A 364 -4.06 -2.08 -9.35
CA ALA A 364 -5.20 -1.88 -8.45
C ALA A 364 -6.07 -3.14 -8.32
N VAL A 365 -6.36 -3.82 -9.44
CA VAL A 365 -7.03 -5.13 -9.41
C VAL A 365 -6.22 -6.13 -8.59
N LEU A 366 -4.91 -6.25 -8.85
CA LEU A 366 -4.04 -7.23 -8.19
C LEU A 366 -3.91 -7.00 -6.67
N ALA A 367 -3.78 -5.75 -6.22
CA ALA A 367 -3.74 -5.38 -4.80
C ALA A 367 -5.06 -5.73 -4.08
N VAL A 368 -6.20 -5.39 -4.67
CA VAL A 368 -7.52 -5.70 -4.10
C VAL A 368 -7.76 -7.22 -4.03
N LEU A 369 -7.37 -7.97 -5.08
CA LEU A 369 -7.48 -9.43 -5.06
C LEU A 369 -6.50 -10.09 -4.08
N ALA A 370 -5.32 -9.50 -3.85
CA ALA A 370 -4.38 -9.95 -2.83
C ALA A 370 -4.95 -9.80 -1.41
N LEU A 371 -5.53 -8.63 -1.10
CA LEU A 371 -6.23 -8.37 0.16
C LEU A 371 -7.44 -9.31 0.34
N TRP A 372 -8.26 -9.49 -0.70
CA TRP A 372 -9.36 -10.47 -0.69
C TRP A 372 -8.87 -11.88 -0.36
N ARG A 373 -7.77 -12.34 -0.97
CA ARG A 373 -7.20 -13.67 -0.71
C ARG A 373 -6.77 -13.82 0.74
N LEU A 374 -6.13 -12.81 1.34
CA LEU A 374 -5.74 -12.84 2.75
C LEU A 374 -6.98 -12.95 3.65
N VAL A 375 -7.93 -12.03 3.52
CA VAL A 375 -9.14 -11.98 4.34
C VAL A 375 -9.97 -13.26 4.19
N HIS A 376 -10.12 -13.77 2.97
CA HIS A 376 -10.82 -15.03 2.72
C HIS A 376 -10.11 -16.24 3.37
N ARG A 377 -8.77 -16.29 3.34
CA ARG A 377 -7.99 -17.39 3.93
C ARG A 377 -7.95 -17.36 5.45
N TRP A 378 -7.96 -16.16 6.04
CA TRP A 378 -7.80 -15.91 7.47
C TRP A 378 -9.13 -15.76 8.22
N ALA A 379 -10.21 -15.28 7.60
CA ALA A 379 -11.54 -15.14 8.21
C ALA A 379 -12.71 -15.65 7.33
N PRO A 380 -12.71 -16.92 6.90
CA PRO A 380 -13.71 -17.46 5.96
C PRO A 380 -15.15 -17.55 6.46
N ARG A 381 -15.44 -17.15 7.70
CA ARG A 381 -16.83 -17.10 8.23
C ARG A 381 -17.59 -15.86 7.77
N ARG A 382 -16.89 -14.74 7.57
CA ARG A 382 -17.45 -13.45 7.11
C ARG A 382 -16.46 -12.74 6.18
N PRO A 383 -15.95 -13.40 5.12
CA PRO A 383 -14.86 -12.86 4.32
C PRO A 383 -15.31 -11.58 3.59
N VAL A 384 -16.58 -11.52 3.15
CA VAL A 384 -17.17 -10.34 2.50
C VAL A 384 -17.22 -9.15 3.46
N LEU A 385 -17.77 -9.31 4.68
CA LEU A 385 -17.87 -8.22 5.65
C LEU A 385 -16.50 -7.68 6.05
N ALA A 386 -15.55 -8.57 6.36
CA ALA A 386 -14.18 -8.20 6.70
C ALA A 386 -13.46 -7.49 5.53
N PHE A 387 -13.71 -7.94 4.30
CA PHE A 387 -13.13 -7.32 3.10
C PHE A 387 -13.74 -5.95 2.79
N VAL A 388 -15.06 -5.77 3.00
CA VAL A 388 -15.71 -4.45 2.90
C VAL A 388 -15.08 -3.48 3.90
N VAL A 389 -14.99 -3.84 5.18
CA VAL A 389 -14.34 -2.99 6.21
C VAL A 389 -12.89 -2.66 5.84
N ALA A 390 -12.13 -3.62 5.30
CA ALA A 390 -10.75 -3.41 4.87
C ALA A 390 -10.62 -2.45 3.66
N ILE A 391 -11.54 -2.54 2.68
CA ILE A 391 -11.59 -1.62 1.54
C ILE A 391 -12.05 -0.23 1.98
N THR A 392 -13.04 -0.13 2.87
CA THR A 392 -13.48 1.15 3.44
C THR A 392 -12.36 1.83 4.21
N TYR A 393 -11.57 1.11 5.02
CA TYR A 393 -10.37 1.65 5.66
C TYR A 393 -9.39 2.23 4.62
N LEU A 394 -9.11 1.51 3.52
CA LEU A 394 -8.20 1.97 2.47
C LEU A 394 -8.68 3.25 1.75
N TYR A 395 -10.00 3.51 1.70
CA TYR A 395 -10.57 4.73 1.09
C TYR A 395 -10.75 5.89 2.07
N LEU A 396 -11.00 5.60 3.35
CA LEU A 396 -11.31 6.61 4.36
C LEU A 396 -10.12 6.97 5.26
N VAL A 397 -9.00 6.23 5.20
CA VAL A 397 -7.83 6.44 6.07
C VAL A 397 -6.55 6.56 5.23
N VAL A 398 -6.40 7.71 4.56
CA VAL A 398 -5.36 7.99 3.54
C VAL A 398 -4.41 9.14 3.97
N GLY A 399 -4.43 9.54 5.24
CA GLY A 399 -3.84 10.79 5.75
C GLY A 399 -2.36 11.05 5.45
N SER A 400 -1.49 10.93 6.46
CA SER A 400 -0.07 11.27 6.32
C SER A 400 0.67 10.33 5.36
N ASP A 401 1.84 10.75 4.88
CA ASP A 401 2.68 10.04 3.91
C ASP A 401 3.10 8.61 4.32
N ALA A 402 2.99 8.29 5.61
CA ALA A 402 3.28 6.97 6.17
C ALA A 402 2.03 6.10 6.47
N ALA A 403 0.82 6.66 6.37
CA ALA A 403 -0.43 5.93 6.56
C ALA A 403 -0.59 4.82 5.50
N LEU A 404 -1.07 3.64 5.89
CA LEU A 404 -1.12 2.49 4.98
C LEU A 404 -2.10 2.66 3.79
N GLY A 405 -3.14 3.48 3.92
CA GLY A 405 -4.02 3.85 2.80
C GLY A 405 -3.30 4.64 1.70
N THR A 406 -2.30 5.46 2.08
CA THR A 406 -1.46 6.24 1.16
C THR A 406 -0.67 5.34 0.20
N PHE A 407 -0.28 4.14 0.63
CA PHE A 407 0.43 3.14 -0.19
C PHE A 407 -0.49 2.25 -1.04
N HIS A 408 -1.81 2.48 -0.99
CA HIS A 408 -2.75 1.91 -1.96
C HIS A 408 -2.88 2.86 -3.16
N LEU A 409 -4.10 3.14 -3.64
CA LEU A 409 -4.34 3.84 -4.91
C LEU A 409 -3.47 5.09 -5.17
N PRO A 410 -3.25 6.00 -4.20
CA PRO A 410 -2.51 7.23 -4.45
C PRO A 410 -1.05 7.01 -4.87
N ARG A 411 -0.44 5.89 -4.45
CA ARG A 411 0.99 5.58 -4.69
C ARG A 411 1.22 4.17 -5.23
N LEU A 412 0.18 3.48 -5.71
CA LEU A 412 0.28 2.05 -6.05
C LEU A 412 1.21 1.76 -7.22
N TYR A 413 1.37 2.72 -8.14
CA TYR A 413 2.30 2.61 -9.27
C TYR A 413 3.77 2.73 -8.85
N GLU A 414 4.06 3.33 -7.68
CA GLU A 414 5.37 3.22 -7.06
C GLU A 414 5.51 1.78 -6.51
N GLY A 415 6.60 1.08 -6.84
CA GLY A 415 6.72 -0.35 -6.50
C GLY A 415 6.65 -0.66 -4.99
N LYS A 416 6.98 0.30 -4.12
CA LYS A 416 6.76 0.20 -2.66
C LYS A 416 5.27 0.11 -2.28
N GLY A 417 4.38 0.79 -3.00
CA GLY A 417 2.93 0.69 -2.83
C GLY A 417 2.42 -0.72 -3.13
N MET A 418 2.82 -1.31 -4.26
CA MET A 418 2.50 -2.71 -4.59
C MET A 418 3.14 -3.73 -3.63
N PHE A 419 4.33 -3.46 -3.10
CA PHE A 419 4.95 -4.32 -2.09
C PHE A 419 4.06 -4.42 -0.83
N VAL A 420 3.60 -3.30 -0.29
CA VAL A 420 2.72 -3.28 0.89
C VAL A 420 1.32 -3.80 0.57
N SER A 421 0.72 -3.32 -0.52
CA SER A 421 -0.69 -3.57 -0.86
C SER A 421 -0.95 -4.96 -1.45
N ALA A 422 0.05 -5.61 -2.08
CA ALA A 422 -0.11 -6.92 -2.72
C ALA A 422 0.88 -7.98 -2.23
N VAL A 423 2.18 -7.68 -2.13
CA VAL A 423 3.20 -8.69 -1.77
C VAL A 423 3.04 -9.15 -0.33
N VAL A 424 2.91 -8.24 0.64
CA VAL A 424 2.73 -8.62 2.06
C VAL A 424 1.48 -9.52 2.25
N PRO A 425 0.26 -9.16 1.78
CA PRO A 425 -0.90 -10.06 1.88
C PRO A 425 -0.71 -11.42 1.19
N LEU A 426 -0.12 -11.44 -0.02
CA LEU A 426 0.13 -12.70 -0.74
C LEU A 426 1.17 -13.58 -0.06
N MET A 427 2.20 -13.00 0.58
CA MET A 427 3.24 -13.75 1.28
C MET A 427 2.62 -14.47 2.49
N TRP A 428 1.76 -13.80 3.25
CA TRP A 428 0.98 -14.43 4.32
C TRP A 428 0.07 -15.57 3.83
N VAL A 429 -0.56 -15.42 2.67
CA VAL A 429 -1.35 -16.48 2.02
C VAL A 429 -0.47 -17.66 1.60
N TYR A 430 0.67 -17.43 0.95
CA TYR A 430 1.55 -18.49 0.48
C TYR A 430 2.26 -19.23 1.63
N LEU A 431 2.70 -18.52 2.68
CA LEU A 431 3.20 -19.12 3.92
C LEU A 431 2.12 -19.98 4.59
N THR A 432 0.88 -19.47 4.70
CA THR A 432 -0.27 -20.24 5.24
C THR A 432 -0.46 -21.54 4.44
N ASP A 433 -0.50 -21.45 3.11
CA ASP A 433 -0.71 -22.59 2.22
C ASP A 433 0.46 -23.60 2.26
N TRP A 434 1.70 -23.12 2.36
CA TRP A 434 2.89 -23.96 2.46
C TRP A 434 2.94 -24.73 3.79
N PHE A 435 2.67 -24.07 4.91
CA PHE A 435 2.69 -24.73 6.22
C PHE A 435 1.51 -25.69 6.42
N GLU A 436 0.35 -25.45 5.78
CA GLU A 436 -0.77 -26.41 5.78
C GLU A 436 -0.56 -27.59 4.81
N SER A 437 -0.13 -27.34 3.56
CA SER A 437 -0.10 -28.37 2.51
C SER A 437 1.25 -29.06 2.29
N ARG A 438 2.37 -28.44 2.68
CA ARG A 438 3.74 -28.87 2.34
C ARG A 438 3.99 -29.11 0.84
N SER A 439 3.19 -28.48 -0.03
CA SER A 439 3.33 -28.64 -1.48
C SER A 439 4.55 -27.87 -2.02
N ARG A 440 5.43 -28.55 -2.76
CA ARG A 440 6.58 -27.92 -3.46
C ARG A 440 6.17 -26.74 -4.35
N TRP A 441 4.97 -26.77 -4.91
CA TRP A 441 4.43 -25.66 -5.71
C TRP A 441 4.16 -24.41 -4.85
N LYS A 442 3.73 -24.58 -3.60
CA LYS A 442 3.52 -23.46 -2.67
C LYS A 442 4.84 -22.88 -2.19
N LEU A 443 5.88 -23.71 -2.00
CA LEU A 443 7.24 -23.21 -1.76
C LEU A 443 7.79 -22.44 -2.96
N PHE A 444 7.57 -22.93 -4.18
CA PHE A 444 7.95 -22.22 -5.40
C PHE A 444 7.21 -20.87 -5.54
N LEU A 445 5.93 -20.78 -5.18
CA LEU A 445 5.21 -19.49 -5.15
C LEU A 445 5.74 -18.52 -4.08
N ILE A 446 6.30 -18.99 -2.97
CA ILE A 446 7.03 -18.13 -2.00
C ILE A 446 8.29 -17.56 -2.66
N ALA A 447 9.07 -18.40 -3.36
CA ALA A 447 10.26 -17.95 -4.08
C ALA A 447 9.92 -16.98 -5.25
N ALA A 448 8.92 -17.29 -6.06
CA ALA A 448 8.46 -16.41 -7.13
C ALA A 448 7.95 -15.06 -6.57
N LEU A 449 7.21 -15.06 -5.46
CA LEU A 449 6.77 -13.82 -4.82
C LEU A 449 7.94 -13.03 -4.20
N SER A 450 8.99 -13.70 -3.75
CA SER A 450 10.22 -13.06 -3.31
C SER A 450 10.95 -12.35 -4.47
N VAL A 451 11.02 -12.99 -5.65
CA VAL A 451 11.51 -12.33 -6.88
C VAL A 451 10.67 -11.10 -7.22
N VAL A 452 9.33 -11.21 -7.19
CA VAL A 452 8.41 -10.06 -7.37
C VAL A 452 8.70 -8.95 -6.35
N ALA A 453 8.97 -9.30 -5.09
CA ALA A 453 9.27 -8.34 -4.04
C ALA A 453 10.53 -7.51 -4.36
N THR A 454 11.60 -8.17 -4.83
CA THR A 454 12.84 -7.49 -5.26
C THR A 454 12.61 -6.62 -6.49
N GLY A 455 11.85 -7.10 -7.48
CA GLY A 455 11.53 -6.35 -8.69
C GLY A 455 10.65 -5.12 -8.45
N LEU A 456 9.86 -5.11 -7.37
CA LEU A 456 9.03 -3.97 -6.96
C LEU A 456 9.78 -2.99 -6.05
N SER A 457 10.60 -3.44 -5.10
CA SER A 457 11.27 -2.51 -4.18
C SER A 457 12.49 -3.10 -3.48
N THR A 458 13.51 -2.25 -3.29
CA THR A 458 14.63 -2.45 -2.36
C THR A 458 14.17 -2.67 -0.92
N THR A 459 13.01 -2.15 -0.53
CA THR A 459 12.38 -2.36 0.79
C THR A 459 12.16 -3.85 1.12
N SER A 460 12.08 -4.72 0.10
CA SER A 460 11.95 -6.17 0.28
C SER A 460 13.11 -6.78 1.07
N ALA A 461 14.33 -6.26 0.93
CA ALA A 461 15.51 -6.72 1.66
C ALA A 461 15.43 -6.50 3.18
N ILE A 462 14.51 -5.65 3.66
CA ILE A 462 14.35 -5.29 5.08
C ILE A 462 13.06 -5.92 5.64
N ILE A 463 11.93 -5.72 4.96
CA ILE A 463 10.61 -6.11 5.45
C ILE A 463 10.34 -7.61 5.25
N LEU A 464 10.89 -8.23 4.19
CA LEU A 464 10.66 -9.65 3.94
C LEU A 464 11.37 -10.58 4.96
N PRO A 465 12.62 -10.31 5.40
CA PRO A 465 13.23 -10.97 6.56
C PRO A 465 12.36 -10.90 7.82
N LEU A 466 11.82 -9.74 8.17
CA LEU A 466 10.98 -9.57 9.36
C LEU A 466 9.66 -10.34 9.25
N LEU A 467 8.98 -10.25 8.10
CA LEU A 467 7.73 -10.98 7.83
C LEU A 467 7.95 -12.49 7.93
N VAL A 468 8.94 -13.02 7.19
CA VAL A 468 9.20 -14.46 7.14
C VAL A 468 9.84 -14.97 8.43
N GLY A 469 10.62 -14.13 9.12
CA GLY A 469 11.15 -14.38 10.46
C GLY A 469 10.04 -14.53 11.50
N SER A 470 9.03 -13.65 11.50
CA SER A 470 7.87 -13.77 12.39
C SER A 470 7.05 -15.04 12.13
N ALA A 471 6.90 -15.44 10.85
CA ALA A 471 6.32 -16.72 10.46
C ALA A 471 7.17 -17.92 10.90
N GLY A 472 8.50 -17.79 10.84
CA GLY A 472 9.47 -18.79 11.28
C GLY A 472 9.42 -19.00 12.80
N LEU A 473 9.45 -17.92 13.58
CA LEU A 473 9.28 -17.90 15.03
C LEU A 473 7.98 -18.63 15.44
N ALA A 474 6.88 -18.30 14.79
CA ALA A 474 5.59 -18.97 15.01
C ALA A 474 5.63 -20.48 14.74
N MET A 475 6.40 -20.93 13.75
CA MET A 475 6.60 -22.36 13.44
C MET A 475 7.60 -23.06 14.37
N LEU A 476 8.59 -22.34 14.92
CA LEU A 476 9.49 -22.85 15.96
C LEU A 476 8.73 -23.20 17.24
N LEU A 477 7.75 -22.38 17.65
CA LEU A 477 6.87 -22.64 18.81
C LEU A 477 6.10 -23.98 18.73
N VAL A 478 5.92 -24.53 17.53
CA VAL A 478 5.28 -25.84 17.28
C VAL A 478 6.25 -26.90 16.74
N GLY A 479 7.56 -26.69 16.90
CA GLY A 479 8.61 -27.66 16.57
C GLY A 479 8.89 -27.86 15.08
N ARG A 480 8.42 -26.98 14.20
CA ARG A 480 8.51 -27.14 12.74
C ARG A 480 9.69 -26.38 12.11
N TRP A 481 10.86 -26.48 12.74
CA TRP A 481 12.07 -25.74 12.34
C TRP A 481 12.48 -25.95 10.87
N GLY A 482 12.56 -27.20 10.38
CA GLY A 482 12.95 -27.47 8.98
C GLY A 482 11.92 -26.97 7.96
N ALA A 483 10.65 -26.87 8.36
CA ALA A 483 9.61 -26.25 7.54
C ALA A 483 9.78 -24.73 7.45
N ALA A 484 10.14 -24.09 8.56
CA ALA A 484 10.44 -22.67 8.66
C ALA A 484 11.71 -22.31 7.87
N LEU A 485 12.80 -23.07 8.04
CA LEU A 485 14.05 -22.88 7.32
C LEU A 485 13.85 -22.94 5.80
N ALA A 486 13.12 -23.95 5.31
CA ALA A 486 12.81 -24.04 3.88
C ALA A 486 12.01 -22.82 3.36
N ALA A 487 11.05 -22.30 4.15
CA ALA A 487 10.32 -21.08 3.79
C ALA A 487 11.21 -19.84 3.82
N GLY A 488 12.09 -19.72 4.82
CA GLY A 488 13.09 -18.66 4.97
C GLY A 488 14.03 -18.61 3.77
N VAL A 489 14.69 -19.73 3.43
CA VAL A 489 15.58 -19.82 2.27
C VAL A 489 14.83 -19.45 0.98
N ALA A 490 13.64 -20.01 0.74
CA ALA A 490 12.85 -19.69 -0.45
C ALA A 490 12.45 -18.22 -0.53
N ALA A 491 12.16 -17.56 0.59
CA ALA A 491 11.74 -16.17 0.61
C ALA A 491 12.89 -15.16 0.64
N LEU A 492 14.09 -15.54 1.11
CA LEU A 492 15.20 -14.61 1.37
C LEU A 492 16.42 -14.79 0.45
N ALA A 493 16.55 -15.93 -0.24
CA ALA A 493 17.70 -16.16 -1.12
C ALA A 493 17.80 -15.11 -2.25
N TYR A 494 16.68 -14.70 -2.86
CA TYR A 494 16.69 -13.76 -3.99
C TYR A 494 16.93 -12.29 -3.59
N PRO A 495 16.28 -11.72 -2.54
CA PRO A 495 16.53 -10.35 -2.11
C PRO A 495 17.95 -10.18 -1.54
N VAL A 496 18.41 -11.13 -0.71
CA VAL A 496 19.77 -11.10 -0.15
C VAL A 496 20.81 -11.30 -1.24
N GLY A 497 20.61 -12.27 -2.14
CA GLY A 497 21.48 -12.49 -3.30
C GLY A 497 21.54 -11.29 -4.23
N GLY A 498 20.40 -10.66 -4.52
CA GLY A 498 20.33 -9.45 -5.36
C GLY A 498 21.06 -8.26 -4.75
N VAL A 499 20.92 -8.03 -3.44
CA VAL A 499 21.70 -6.98 -2.73
C VAL A 499 23.19 -7.30 -2.78
N LEU A 500 23.60 -8.53 -2.47
CA LEU A 500 25.00 -8.95 -2.48
C LEU A 500 25.63 -8.79 -3.88
N VAL A 501 24.97 -9.29 -4.93
CA VAL A 501 25.43 -9.15 -6.32
C VAL A 501 25.48 -7.66 -6.71
N SER A 502 24.49 -6.85 -6.36
CA SER A 502 24.53 -5.41 -6.70
C SER A 502 25.71 -4.69 -6.05
N ARG A 503 26.06 -5.02 -4.79
CA ARG A 503 27.23 -4.49 -4.08
C ARG A 503 28.55 -4.97 -4.68
N LEU A 504 28.62 -6.22 -5.14
CA LEU A 504 29.82 -6.77 -5.79
C LEU A 504 30.06 -6.19 -7.19
N VAL A 505 28.99 -5.92 -7.95
CA VAL A 505 29.08 -5.44 -9.34
C VAL A 505 29.22 -3.91 -9.44
N LEU A 506 28.52 -3.16 -8.59
CA LEU A 506 28.48 -1.69 -8.65
C LEU A 506 29.44 -1.02 -7.65
N GLY A 507 30.12 -1.82 -6.83
CA GLY A 507 31.08 -1.36 -5.83
C GLY A 507 30.45 -0.85 -4.52
N PRO A 508 31.27 -0.23 -3.65
CA PRO A 508 30.80 0.37 -2.41
C PRO A 508 29.89 1.55 -2.74
N VAL A 509 28.59 1.33 -2.58
CA VAL A 509 27.62 2.40 -2.62
C VAL A 509 27.88 3.33 -1.42
N ALA A 510 28.07 4.62 -1.70
CA ALA A 510 28.33 5.63 -0.67
C ALA A 510 27.26 5.58 0.43
N SER A 511 27.69 5.66 1.68
CA SER A 511 26.79 5.87 2.82
C SER A 511 26.28 7.31 2.75
N ALA A 512 25.00 7.50 2.41
CA ALA A 512 24.37 8.82 2.37
C ALA A 512 24.57 9.55 3.71
N GLY A 513 25.37 10.62 3.69
CA GLY A 513 25.86 11.33 4.88
C GLY A 513 24.91 12.42 5.37
N GLY A 514 23.60 12.26 5.17
CA GLY A 514 22.59 13.19 5.68
C GLY A 514 21.92 12.66 6.94
N GLU A 515 21.44 13.57 7.79
CA GLU A 515 20.62 13.25 8.95
C GLU A 515 19.29 12.64 8.52
N THR A 516 19.25 11.32 8.35
CA THR A 516 18.00 10.63 8.04
C THR A 516 17.14 10.55 9.29
N GLN A 517 15.96 11.17 9.25
CA GLN A 517 15.02 11.19 10.38
C GLN A 517 14.68 9.77 10.85
N PHE A 518 15.25 9.38 11.99
CA PHE A 518 14.92 8.14 12.68
C PHE A 518 13.61 8.33 13.46
N PHE A 519 12.84 7.24 13.59
CA PHE A 519 11.65 7.19 14.42
C PHE A 519 11.82 6.04 15.41
N ASP A 520 11.72 6.37 16.69
CA ASP A 520 11.70 5.42 17.81
C ASP A 520 10.43 4.53 17.76
N ALA A 521 10.25 3.68 18.77
CA ALA A 521 9.09 2.80 18.85
C ALA A 521 7.75 3.56 18.88
N GLU A 522 7.66 4.64 19.65
CA GLU A 522 6.43 5.45 19.77
C GLU A 522 6.17 6.23 18.48
N GLY A 523 7.17 6.93 17.95
CA GLY A 523 7.10 7.65 16.68
C GLY A 523 6.72 6.73 15.52
N THR A 524 7.30 5.52 15.45
CA THR A 524 6.96 4.52 14.43
C THR A 524 5.50 4.06 14.54
N TYR A 525 4.98 3.84 15.76
CA TYR A 525 3.57 3.51 15.96
C TYR A 525 2.68 4.66 15.49
N ARG A 526 2.88 5.87 16.05
CA ARG A 526 2.08 7.06 15.75
C ARG A 526 2.07 7.40 14.26
N ARG A 527 3.22 7.23 13.57
CA ARG A 527 3.40 7.51 12.15
C ARG A 527 2.72 6.50 11.21
N THR A 528 2.51 5.25 11.62
CA THR A 528 2.00 4.17 10.73
C THR A 528 0.66 3.57 11.12
N LEU A 529 0.43 3.38 12.43
CA LEU A 529 -0.84 2.89 13.00
C LEU A 529 -1.77 4.05 13.39
N LEU A 530 -1.29 5.30 13.28
CA LEU A 530 -1.99 6.55 13.59
C LEU A 530 -2.20 6.79 15.08
N VAL A 531 -2.87 7.90 15.40
CA VAL A 531 -3.19 8.36 16.76
C VAL A 531 -4.71 8.54 16.95
N GLY A 532 -5.14 8.85 18.17
CA GLY A 532 -6.54 8.95 18.54
C GLY A 532 -7.31 7.66 18.29
N VAL A 533 -8.58 7.77 17.90
CA VAL A 533 -9.47 6.63 17.64
C VAL A 533 -8.91 5.68 16.58
N LEU A 534 -8.25 6.20 15.54
CA LEU A 534 -7.63 5.38 14.50
C LEU A 534 -6.40 4.64 15.02
N GLY A 535 -5.58 5.30 15.84
CA GLY A 535 -4.47 4.68 16.58
C GLY A 535 -4.94 3.53 17.47
N VAL A 536 -6.09 3.68 18.14
CA VAL A 536 -6.70 2.59 18.93
C VAL A 536 -7.14 1.46 18.01
N ILE A 537 -7.79 1.73 16.88
CA ILE A 537 -8.20 0.68 15.92
C ILE A 537 -6.97 -0.08 15.35
N GLY A 538 -5.88 0.63 15.05
CA GLY A 538 -4.60 0.03 14.65
C GLY A 538 -4.05 -0.93 15.71
N GLY A 539 -4.02 -0.51 16.98
CA GLY A 539 -3.62 -1.34 18.11
C GLY A 539 -4.54 -2.54 18.34
N LEU A 540 -5.86 -2.38 18.23
CA LEU A 540 -6.82 -3.49 18.31
C LEU A 540 -6.60 -4.50 17.18
N ALA A 541 -6.30 -4.04 15.96
CA ALA A 541 -5.97 -4.91 14.84
C ALA A 541 -4.65 -5.67 15.05
N LEU A 542 -3.63 -5.02 15.64
CA LEU A 542 -2.38 -5.66 16.02
C LEU A 542 -2.58 -6.74 17.11
N TRP A 543 -3.19 -6.38 18.24
CA TRP A 543 -3.20 -7.23 19.44
C TRP A 543 -4.41 -8.18 19.57
N LEU A 544 -5.57 -7.86 18.98
CA LEU A 544 -6.78 -8.69 19.09
C LEU A 544 -7.09 -9.53 17.84
N ALA A 545 -6.79 -9.05 16.63
CA ALA A 545 -7.11 -9.80 15.41
C ALA A 545 -6.53 -11.23 15.39
N PRO A 546 -5.32 -11.54 15.91
CA PRO A 546 -4.82 -12.91 16.01
C PRO A 546 -5.78 -13.88 16.70
N LEU A 547 -6.52 -13.44 17.71
CA LEU A 547 -7.50 -14.27 18.44
C LEU A 547 -8.74 -14.60 17.57
N LEU A 548 -9.08 -13.73 16.63
CA LEU A 548 -10.23 -13.82 15.74
C LEU A 548 -9.92 -14.63 14.46
N VAL A 549 -8.70 -14.54 13.95
CA VAL A 549 -8.18 -15.29 12.80
C VAL A 549 -8.44 -16.81 12.93
N ARG A 550 -8.67 -17.48 11.79
CA ARG A 550 -8.90 -18.94 11.67
C ARG A 550 -7.83 -19.74 12.42
N ALA A 551 -8.29 -20.66 13.26
CA ALA A 551 -7.45 -21.57 14.05
C ALA A 551 -6.50 -22.43 13.19
N ARG A 552 -5.50 -23.04 13.83
CA ARG A 552 -4.27 -23.61 13.24
C ARG A 552 -3.37 -22.52 12.64
N THR A 553 -2.80 -22.78 11.45
CA THR A 553 -1.70 -22.02 10.85
C THR A 553 -1.96 -20.51 10.74
N PRO A 554 -3.10 -20.01 10.24
CA PRO A 554 -3.31 -18.55 10.12
C PRO A 554 -3.20 -17.82 11.45
N ARG A 555 -3.86 -18.34 12.49
CA ARG A 555 -3.82 -17.77 13.84
C ARG A 555 -2.42 -17.79 14.43
N LEU A 556 -1.67 -18.87 14.21
CA LEU A 556 -0.29 -18.99 14.68
C LEU A 556 0.63 -17.99 13.97
N LEU A 557 0.47 -17.81 12.67
CA LEU A 557 1.20 -16.81 11.88
C LEU A 557 0.85 -15.37 12.29
N ALA A 558 -0.44 -15.06 12.45
CA ALA A 558 -0.89 -13.74 12.90
C ALA A 558 -0.42 -13.40 14.33
N ALA A 559 -0.41 -14.39 15.24
CA ALA A 559 0.15 -14.22 16.59
C ALA A 559 1.68 -14.05 16.57
N GLY A 560 2.38 -14.71 15.63
CA GLY A 560 3.80 -14.48 15.37
C GLY A 560 4.10 -13.05 14.92
N ALA A 561 3.34 -12.53 13.96
CA ALA A 561 3.46 -11.16 13.49
C ALA A 561 3.19 -10.14 14.61
N ALA A 562 2.14 -10.36 15.42
CA ALA A 562 1.82 -9.50 16.56
C ALA A 562 2.92 -9.52 17.64
N LEU A 563 3.49 -10.70 17.93
CA LEU A 563 4.62 -10.85 18.85
C LEU A 563 5.87 -10.15 18.33
N THR A 564 6.25 -10.35 17.07
CA THR A 564 7.39 -9.65 16.46
C THR A 564 7.20 -8.14 16.51
N MET A 565 6.03 -7.61 16.16
CA MET A 565 5.77 -6.17 16.26
C MET A 565 5.78 -5.66 17.70
N SER A 566 5.28 -6.43 18.67
CA SER A 566 5.31 -6.02 20.08
C SER A 566 6.72 -6.01 20.66
N VAL A 567 7.62 -6.86 20.15
CA VAL A 567 9.06 -6.81 20.47
C VAL A 567 9.73 -5.61 19.80
N LEU A 568 9.41 -5.32 18.53
CA LEU A 568 9.92 -4.14 17.82
C LEU A 568 9.45 -2.81 18.43
N PHE A 569 8.32 -2.78 19.12
CA PHE A 569 7.86 -1.59 19.85
C PHE A 569 8.45 -1.44 21.26
N VAL A 570 9.36 -2.33 21.70
CA VAL A 570 10.12 -2.14 22.95
C VAL A 570 11.15 -1.03 22.75
N PRO A 571 11.18 0.03 23.60
CA PRO A 571 12.21 1.05 23.56
C PRO A 571 13.62 0.46 23.54
N GLY A 572 14.47 0.97 22.65
CA GLY A 572 15.83 0.48 22.44
C GLY A 572 15.97 -0.60 21.36
N VAL A 573 14.87 -1.23 20.91
CA VAL A 573 14.94 -2.30 19.90
C VAL A 573 15.06 -1.76 18.47
N LEU A 574 14.36 -0.68 18.11
CA LEU A 574 14.51 -0.07 16.79
C LEU A 574 15.83 0.69 16.67
N GLU A 575 16.28 1.26 17.78
CA GLU A 575 17.55 1.95 17.97
C GLU A 575 18.70 0.97 17.76
N ALA A 576 18.72 -0.16 18.50
CA ALA A 576 19.73 -1.20 18.30
C ALA A 576 19.70 -1.81 16.89
N LEU A 577 18.53 -1.88 16.24
CA LEU A 577 18.43 -2.29 14.84
C LEU A 577 18.93 -1.22 13.87
N ALA A 578 18.77 0.06 14.17
CA ALA A 578 19.32 1.17 13.39
C ALA A 578 20.85 1.11 13.42
N ASP A 579 21.43 1.04 14.62
CA ASP A 579 22.87 0.98 14.87
C ASP A 579 23.51 -0.26 14.22
N ALA A 580 22.88 -1.43 14.37
CA ALA A 580 23.41 -2.69 13.86
C ALA A 580 23.27 -2.86 12.34
N SER A 581 22.40 -2.10 11.67
CA SER A 581 22.14 -2.25 10.22
C SER A 581 22.55 -1.05 9.37
N GLY A 582 22.59 0.16 9.93
CA GLY A 582 22.76 1.41 9.18
C GLY A 582 21.50 1.84 8.39
N VAL A 583 20.32 1.30 8.71
CA VAL A 583 19.09 1.45 7.89
C VAL A 583 18.01 2.34 8.55
N ALA A 584 18.43 3.24 9.45
CA ALA A 584 17.58 4.11 10.28
C ALA A 584 16.40 4.77 9.51
N ALA A 585 16.70 5.38 8.35
CA ALA A 585 15.78 6.13 7.49
C ALA A 585 14.46 5.43 7.09
N VAL A 586 14.42 4.09 7.17
CA VAL A 586 13.28 3.29 6.70
C VAL A 586 12.78 2.27 7.72
N LEU A 587 13.33 2.25 8.95
CA LEU A 587 12.85 1.37 10.01
C LEU A 587 11.42 1.67 10.44
N TRP A 588 10.94 2.91 10.28
CA TRP A 588 9.51 3.23 10.47
C TRP A 588 8.56 2.37 9.61
N ARG A 589 9.06 1.69 8.56
CA ARG A 589 8.29 0.78 7.71
C ARG A 589 8.06 -0.60 8.33
N VAL A 590 8.67 -0.98 9.46
CA VAL A 590 8.49 -2.33 10.04
C VAL A 590 7.02 -2.76 10.26
N PRO A 591 6.06 -1.88 10.60
CA PRO A 591 4.64 -2.27 10.74
C PRO A 591 3.99 -2.76 9.44
N TRP A 592 4.63 -2.55 8.28
CA TRP A 592 4.17 -3.07 7.00
C TRP A 592 4.05 -4.60 6.98
N ILE A 593 4.73 -5.34 7.86
CA ILE A 593 4.58 -6.81 7.94
C ILE A 593 3.16 -7.27 8.31
N LEU A 594 2.33 -6.41 8.91
CA LEU A 594 1.05 -6.80 9.50
C LEU A 594 -0.08 -7.05 8.48
N ALA A 595 0.04 -6.55 7.24
CA ALA A 595 -1.10 -6.43 6.31
C ALA A 595 -2.34 -5.78 6.96
N LEU A 596 -2.11 -4.66 7.68
CA LEU A 596 -3.05 -4.05 8.64
C LEU A 596 -4.50 -3.90 8.15
N PRO A 597 -4.82 -3.48 6.90
CA PRO A 597 -6.20 -3.39 6.43
C PRO A 597 -6.97 -4.72 6.56
N GLY A 598 -6.28 -5.85 6.31
CA GLY A 598 -6.84 -7.18 6.49
C GLY A 598 -7.09 -7.52 7.96
N LEU A 599 -6.20 -7.15 8.88
CA LEU A 599 -6.38 -7.35 10.32
C LEU A 599 -7.52 -6.50 10.88
N ILE A 600 -7.62 -5.23 10.47
CA ILE A 600 -8.73 -4.32 10.80
C ILE A 600 -10.06 -4.92 10.35
N GLY A 601 -10.14 -5.39 9.10
CA GLY A 601 -11.32 -6.08 8.59
C GLY A 601 -11.70 -7.33 9.42
N ILE A 602 -10.72 -8.05 9.95
CA ILE A 602 -10.96 -9.27 10.74
C ILE A 602 -11.59 -8.96 12.12
N LEU A 603 -11.50 -7.73 12.64
CA LEU A 603 -12.11 -7.34 13.93
C LEU A 603 -13.64 -7.59 13.95
N CYS A 604 -14.35 -7.41 12.84
CA CYS A 604 -15.80 -7.65 12.75
C CYS A 604 -16.21 -9.14 12.73
N THR A 605 -15.27 -10.07 12.88
CA THR A 605 -15.49 -11.52 12.70
C THR A 605 -15.70 -12.31 14.00
N VAL A 606 -15.98 -11.58 15.10
CA VAL A 606 -16.29 -12.10 16.44
C VAL A 606 -17.31 -13.25 16.41
N ARG A 607 -17.03 -14.30 17.19
CA ARG A 607 -17.84 -15.53 17.29
C ARG A 607 -18.19 -15.85 18.73
N LEU A 608 -19.49 -15.87 19.03
CA LEU A 608 -20.10 -16.43 20.24
C LEU A 608 -20.64 -17.83 19.90
N PRO A 609 -19.93 -18.93 20.25
CA PRO A 609 -20.22 -20.25 19.69
C PRO A 609 -21.59 -20.85 20.06
N ARG A 610 -22.24 -20.35 21.11
CA ARG A 610 -23.60 -20.75 21.52
C ARG A 610 -24.72 -19.88 20.92
N LEU A 611 -24.37 -18.74 20.32
CA LEU A 611 -25.33 -17.72 19.87
C LEU A 611 -24.94 -17.23 18.46
N PRO A 612 -25.28 -17.99 17.40
CA PRO A 612 -24.83 -17.70 16.03
C PRO A 612 -25.48 -16.44 15.45
N TRP A 613 -26.72 -16.11 15.83
CA TRP A 613 -27.40 -14.89 15.40
C TRP A 613 -26.79 -13.66 16.08
N VAL A 614 -26.60 -13.69 17.41
CA VAL A 614 -25.92 -12.62 18.16
C VAL A 614 -24.51 -12.39 17.60
N SER A 615 -23.81 -13.46 17.24
CA SER A 615 -22.50 -13.34 16.59
C SER A 615 -22.57 -12.51 15.30
N ARG A 616 -23.60 -12.69 14.46
CA ARG A 616 -23.79 -11.92 13.21
C ARG A 616 -24.10 -10.46 13.53
N LEU A 617 -25.01 -10.20 14.47
CA LEU A 617 -25.38 -8.85 14.91
C LEU A 617 -24.18 -8.09 15.48
N VAL A 618 -23.42 -8.69 16.40
CA VAL A 618 -22.16 -8.12 16.94
C VAL A 618 -21.16 -7.85 15.82
N GLY A 619 -21.04 -8.75 14.84
CA GLY A 619 -20.17 -8.53 13.68
C GLY A 619 -20.59 -7.34 12.82
N LEU A 620 -21.91 -7.16 12.60
CA LEU A 620 -22.46 -6.02 11.88
C LEU A 620 -22.25 -4.71 12.67
N ILE A 621 -22.54 -4.71 13.97
CA ILE A 621 -22.32 -3.55 14.86
C ILE A 621 -20.84 -3.14 14.81
N VAL A 622 -19.90 -4.06 15.03
CA VAL A 622 -18.46 -3.75 14.97
C VAL A 622 -18.05 -3.24 13.59
N ALA A 623 -18.57 -3.81 12.49
CA ALA A 623 -18.30 -3.31 11.14
C ALA A 623 -18.82 -1.88 10.94
N SER A 624 -20.06 -1.60 11.33
CA SER A 624 -20.68 -0.26 11.25
C SER A 624 -19.95 0.75 12.12
N SER A 625 -19.56 0.39 13.36
CA SER A 625 -18.76 1.25 14.24
C SER A 625 -17.38 1.56 13.66
N LEU A 626 -16.69 0.57 13.07
CA LEU A 626 -15.40 0.80 12.40
C LEU A 626 -15.56 1.74 11.20
N ILE A 627 -16.55 1.50 10.34
CA ILE A 627 -16.84 2.35 9.18
C ILE A 627 -17.20 3.78 9.61
N PHE A 628 -18.01 3.94 10.65
CA PHE A 628 -18.33 5.23 11.25
C PHE A 628 -17.06 5.94 11.76
N CYS A 629 -16.21 5.24 12.53
CA CYS A 629 -14.95 5.82 12.99
C CYS A 629 -14.02 6.22 11.83
N PHE A 630 -13.99 5.47 10.73
CA PHE A 630 -13.21 5.88 9.55
C PHE A 630 -13.81 7.09 8.85
N ALA A 631 -15.13 7.21 8.77
CA ALA A 631 -15.80 8.37 8.18
C ALA A 631 -15.68 9.64 9.03
N THR A 632 -15.62 9.51 10.37
CA THR A 632 -15.56 10.64 11.30
C THR A 632 -14.14 11.08 11.66
N PHE A 633 -13.19 10.15 11.78
CA PHE A 633 -11.81 10.45 12.22
C PHE A 633 -10.74 10.21 11.15
N GLY A 634 -11.13 9.64 10.00
CA GLY A 634 -10.23 9.38 8.87
C GLY A 634 -10.15 10.56 7.90
N VAL A 635 -9.03 10.61 7.18
CA VAL A 635 -8.86 11.50 6.03
C VAL A 635 -9.20 10.70 4.77
N PRO A 636 -10.36 10.95 4.12
CA PRO A 636 -10.76 10.20 2.94
C PRO A 636 -9.89 10.54 1.72
N MET A 637 -9.80 9.59 0.78
CA MET A 637 -8.98 9.66 -0.45
C MET A 637 -9.36 10.80 -1.40
N TRP A 638 -10.48 11.48 -1.16
CA TRP A 638 -10.93 12.64 -1.92
C TRP A 638 -10.88 13.95 -1.10
N SER A 639 -10.36 13.92 0.14
CA SER A 639 -10.04 15.15 0.87
C SER A 639 -8.76 15.79 0.31
N ARG A 640 -8.72 17.12 0.31
CA ARG A 640 -7.50 17.90 0.02
C ARG A 640 -6.34 17.51 0.95
N ASP A 641 -6.63 17.17 2.21
CA ASP A 641 -5.62 16.74 3.21
C ASP A 641 -4.99 15.38 2.91
N SER A 642 -5.59 14.59 1.99
CA SER A 642 -5.00 13.34 1.49
C SER A 642 -4.00 13.58 0.34
N PHE A 643 -3.80 14.84 -0.06
CA PHE A 643 -3.03 15.28 -1.23
C PHE A 643 -3.44 14.58 -2.53
N THR A 644 -4.68 14.10 -2.60
CA THR A 644 -5.26 13.35 -3.73
C THR A 644 -6.45 14.14 -4.28
N GLU A 645 -6.34 14.56 -5.53
CA GLU A 645 -7.39 15.28 -6.25
C GLU A 645 -8.28 14.28 -7.00
N VAL A 646 -9.59 14.57 -7.07
CA VAL A 646 -10.53 13.82 -7.91
C VAL A 646 -10.81 14.63 -9.18
N ALA A 647 -10.35 14.13 -10.31
CA ALA A 647 -10.56 14.73 -11.61
C ALA A 647 -11.89 14.29 -12.25
N PRO A 648 -12.56 15.13 -13.05
CA PRO A 648 -13.76 14.75 -13.81
C PRO A 648 -13.45 13.84 -15.02
N ARG A 649 -12.17 13.67 -15.37
CA ARG A 649 -11.67 12.86 -16.48
C ARG A 649 -10.31 12.23 -16.12
N PRO A 650 -9.92 11.11 -16.73
CA PRO A 650 -8.57 10.58 -16.55
C PRO A 650 -7.52 11.61 -16.97
N LEU A 651 -6.54 11.85 -16.09
CA LEU A 651 -5.43 12.78 -16.32
C LEU A 651 -4.14 12.29 -15.67
N TRP A 652 -3.01 12.82 -16.14
CA TRP A 652 -1.69 12.59 -15.56
C TRP A 652 -1.67 13.05 -14.11
N LYS A 653 -1.04 12.29 -13.20
CA LYS A 653 -1.09 12.56 -11.74
C LYS A 653 -0.16 13.70 -11.29
N LEU A 654 -0.08 14.74 -12.10
CA LEU A 654 0.70 15.96 -11.88
C LEU A 654 -0.23 17.18 -11.84
N PRO A 655 0.17 18.28 -11.20
CA PRO A 655 -0.55 19.55 -11.28
C PRO A 655 -0.62 20.01 -12.74
N GLN A 656 -1.83 20.08 -13.31
CA GLN A 656 -2.02 20.26 -14.76
C GLN A 656 -1.37 21.53 -15.30
N GLN A 657 -1.46 22.64 -14.55
CA GLN A 657 -0.77 23.90 -14.88
C GLN A 657 0.73 23.71 -15.09
N ARG A 658 1.42 22.96 -14.19
CA ARG A 658 2.86 22.70 -14.26
C ARG A 658 3.20 21.81 -15.46
N LEU A 659 2.38 20.78 -15.71
CA LEU A 659 2.51 19.90 -16.86
C LEU A 659 2.42 20.66 -18.19
N GLU A 660 1.44 21.56 -18.33
CA GLU A 660 1.32 22.41 -19.53
C GLU A 660 2.51 23.35 -19.71
N ILE A 661 3.06 23.93 -18.63
CA ILE A 661 4.25 24.79 -18.72
C ILE A 661 5.44 23.98 -19.25
N VAL A 662 5.66 22.78 -18.71
CA VAL A 662 6.78 21.95 -19.12
C VAL A 662 6.63 21.45 -20.55
N ARG A 663 5.42 21.05 -20.99
CA ARG A 663 5.14 20.71 -22.41
C ARG A 663 5.36 21.91 -23.34
N TRP A 664 5.02 23.12 -22.89
CA TRP A 664 5.34 24.34 -23.65
C TRP A 664 6.85 24.57 -23.76
N ILE A 665 7.61 24.39 -22.66
CA ILE A 665 9.08 24.48 -22.67
C ILE A 665 9.73 23.41 -23.57
N GLU A 666 9.15 22.20 -23.63
CA GLU A 666 9.59 21.13 -24.52
C GLU A 666 9.47 21.49 -25.99
N GLY A 667 8.39 22.20 -26.37
CA GLY A 667 8.16 22.67 -27.73
C GLY A 667 8.99 23.88 -28.16
N LEU A 668 9.83 24.44 -27.27
CA LEU A 668 10.69 25.58 -27.62
C LEU A 668 11.96 25.12 -28.38
N PRO A 669 12.45 25.90 -29.35
CA PRO A 669 13.77 25.69 -29.92
C PRO A 669 14.81 25.94 -28.82
N ARG A 670 15.48 24.87 -28.38
CA ARG A 670 16.46 24.87 -27.29
C ARG A 670 17.78 24.30 -27.75
N GLU A 671 18.86 24.90 -27.25
CA GLU A 671 20.20 24.38 -27.42
C GLU A 671 20.48 23.20 -26.49
N PRO A 672 21.39 22.28 -26.86
CA PRO A 672 21.85 21.22 -25.96
C PRO A 672 22.42 21.83 -24.67
N GLY A 673 21.94 21.39 -23.51
CA GLY A 673 22.37 21.92 -22.20
C GLY A 673 21.42 21.52 -21.09
N LEU A 674 21.53 22.15 -19.92
CA LEU A 674 20.57 22.03 -18.83
C LEU A 674 19.50 23.13 -18.89
N LEU A 675 18.27 22.77 -18.53
CA LEU A 675 17.19 23.69 -18.22
C LEU A 675 17.29 24.11 -16.76
N LEU A 676 17.39 25.42 -16.54
CA LEU A 676 17.03 26.01 -15.25
C LEU A 676 15.58 26.48 -15.31
N ALA A 677 14.78 26.03 -14.35
CA ALA A 677 13.41 26.51 -14.13
C ALA A 677 13.10 26.46 -12.63
N PRO A 678 11.98 27.03 -12.15
CA PRO A 678 11.48 26.76 -10.81
C PRO A 678 11.49 25.26 -10.49
N SER A 679 11.85 24.88 -9.26
CA SER A 679 11.98 23.49 -8.81
C SER A 679 10.70 22.69 -9.01
N THR A 680 9.54 23.35 -8.89
CA THR A 680 8.22 22.77 -9.16
C THR A 680 8.01 22.34 -10.61
N LEU A 681 8.72 22.96 -11.57
CA LEU A 681 8.73 22.62 -12.99
C LEU A 681 9.88 21.65 -13.33
N MET A 682 11.07 21.84 -12.75
CA MET A 682 12.19 20.91 -12.92
C MET A 682 11.86 19.49 -12.45
N ARG A 683 11.02 19.36 -11.41
CA ARG A 683 10.49 18.07 -10.93
C ARG A 683 9.53 17.38 -11.92
N VAL A 684 8.91 18.12 -12.84
CA VAL A 684 7.98 17.62 -13.86
C VAL A 684 8.69 17.33 -15.19
N ALA A 685 9.77 18.05 -15.51
CA ALA A 685 10.53 17.90 -16.75
C ALA A 685 10.95 16.45 -17.10
N PRO A 686 11.64 15.68 -16.22
CA PRO A 686 11.97 14.28 -16.49
C PRO A 686 10.76 13.35 -16.68
N VAL A 687 9.59 13.73 -16.15
CA VAL A 687 8.34 12.98 -16.32
C VAL A 687 7.68 13.28 -17.67
N VAL A 688 7.93 14.44 -18.27
CA VAL A 688 7.41 14.80 -19.59
C VAL A 688 8.28 14.24 -20.71
N SER A 689 9.60 14.35 -20.59
CA SER A 689 10.51 13.98 -21.67
C SER A 689 11.89 13.69 -21.12
N SER A 690 12.51 12.60 -21.58
CA SER A 690 13.86 12.24 -21.13
C SER A 690 14.94 13.18 -21.71
N ARG A 691 14.57 14.04 -22.67
CA ARG A 691 15.41 15.10 -23.27
C ARG A 691 15.45 16.37 -22.44
N LEU A 692 14.50 16.59 -21.54
CA LEU A 692 14.42 17.78 -20.69
C LEU A 692 15.36 17.67 -19.49
N ARG A 693 16.68 17.69 -19.77
CA ARG A 693 17.72 17.74 -18.73
C ARG A 693 17.56 19.02 -17.92
N VAL A 694 17.64 18.93 -16.60
CA VAL A 694 17.37 20.01 -15.65
C VAL A 694 18.47 20.16 -14.61
N VAL A 695 18.65 21.37 -14.08
CA VAL A 695 19.65 21.69 -13.06
C VAL A 695 19.39 20.92 -11.75
N MET A 696 18.18 21.05 -11.19
CA MET A 696 17.81 20.41 -9.93
C MET A 696 16.41 19.75 -10.03
N PRO A 697 16.32 18.52 -10.54
CA PRO A 697 15.05 17.77 -10.59
C PRO A 697 14.45 17.53 -9.18
N ARG A 698 15.31 17.26 -8.19
CA ARG A 698 14.95 17.20 -6.77
C ARG A 698 16.17 17.28 -5.84
N ASP A 699 16.16 18.30 -5.00
CA ASP A 699 17.03 18.52 -3.83
C ASP A 699 17.34 17.26 -3.00
N GLY A 700 16.34 16.48 -2.58
CA GLY A 700 16.50 15.35 -1.66
C GLY A 700 17.36 14.18 -2.15
N TYR A 701 17.77 14.16 -3.43
CA TYR A 701 18.77 13.21 -3.93
C TYR A 701 20.21 13.75 -3.90
N LEU A 702 20.41 15.04 -3.63
CA LEU A 702 21.75 15.62 -3.48
C LEU A 702 22.46 15.16 -2.20
N VAL A 703 21.74 14.58 -1.23
CA VAL A 703 22.29 13.96 0.00
C VAL A 703 23.28 12.80 -0.27
N GLU A 704 23.23 12.24 -1.48
CA GLU A 704 24.12 11.19 -1.97
C GLU A 704 25.50 11.72 -2.43
N TYR A 705 25.65 13.05 -2.50
CA TYR A 705 26.85 13.76 -2.97
C TYR A 705 27.49 14.57 -1.83
N ASP A 706 28.75 14.98 -2.00
CA ASP A 706 29.40 15.92 -1.09
C ASP A 706 28.70 17.28 -1.11
N GLN A 707 28.12 17.67 0.03
CA GLN A 707 27.39 18.93 0.20
C GLN A 707 28.27 20.17 0.00
N ASN A 708 29.59 20.04 0.18
CA ASN A 708 30.53 21.14 0.00
C ASN A 708 31.00 21.31 -1.45
N SER A 709 30.70 20.34 -2.33
CA SER A 709 31.11 20.37 -3.73
C SER A 709 30.34 21.43 -4.53
N ASP A 710 30.99 22.01 -5.53
CA ASP A 710 30.34 22.94 -6.48
C ASP A 710 29.13 22.28 -7.18
N PHE A 711 29.21 20.96 -7.41
CA PHE A 711 28.11 20.17 -7.98
C PHE A 711 26.80 20.31 -7.20
N VAL A 712 26.86 20.28 -5.87
CA VAL A 712 25.68 20.45 -4.99
C VAL A 712 25.36 21.93 -4.80
N ARG A 713 26.35 22.75 -4.46
CA ARG A 713 26.17 24.18 -4.13
C ARG A 713 25.57 24.97 -5.30
N ASP A 714 26.02 24.72 -6.52
CA ASP A 714 25.53 25.43 -7.70
C ASP A 714 24.09 25.03 -8.04
N ARG A 715 23.72 23.76 -7.87
CA ARG A 715 22.34 23.28 -8.10
C ARG A 715 21.37 23.89 -7.10
N LEU A 716 21.74 23.92 -5.82
CA LEU A 716 20.95 24.56 -4.76
C LEU A 716 20.82 26.07 -4.99
N ARG A 717 21.93 26.75 -5.31
CA ARG A 717 21.94 28.20 -5.60
C ARG A 717 21.03 28.54 -6.79
N LEU A 718 21.18 27.84 -7.91
CA LEU A 718 20.38 28.11 -9.10
C LEU A 718 18.90 27.75 -8.92
N ALA A 719 18.58 26.68 -8.20
CA ALA A 719 17.20 26.35 -7.86
C ALA A 719 16.54 27.46 -7.03
N ALA A 720 17.21 27.93 -5.96
CA ALA A 720 16.70 29.01 -5.12
C ALA A 720 16.56 30.34 -5.88
N PHE A 721 17.49 30.62 -6.81
CA PHE A 721 17.39 31.75 -7.74
C PHE A 721 16.16 31.65 -8.67
N ALA A 722 15.91 30.47 -9.25
CA ALA A 722 14.80 30.26 -10.17
C ALA A 722 13.43 30.25 -9.47
N ASP A 723 13.35 29.69 -8.27
CA ASP A 723 12.17 29.76 -7.39
C ASP A 723 11.94 31.16 -6.82
N GLY A 724 12.99 31.99 -6.72
CA GLY A 724 12.93 33.34 -6.15
C GLY A 724 12.99 33.36 -4.61
N THR A 725 13.52 32.30 -4.00
CA THR A 725 13.60 32.13 -2.53
C THR A 725 14.92 32.63 -1.94
N ALA A 726 15.97 32.80 -2.75
CA ALA A 726 17.23 33.39 -2.33
C ALA A 726 17.81 34.30 -3.41
N ILE A 727 18.47 35.37 -2.98
CA ILE A 727 19.22 36.29 -3.84
C ILE A 727 20.71 35.96 -3.66
N ALA A 728 21.36 35.54 -4.73
CA ALA A 728 22.82 35.32 -4.77
C ALA A 728 23.47 36.40 -5.65
N PRO A 729 24.74 36.77 -5.42
CA PRO A 729 25.43 37.76 -6.24
C PRO A 729 25.45 37.36 -7.72
N ASP A 730 25.25 38.32 -8.62
CA ASP A 730 25.24 38.11 -10.08
C ASP A 730 26.45 37.29 -10.58
N ALA A 731 27.63 37.53 -10.02
CA ALA A 731 28.85 36.79 -10.35
C ALA A 731 28.80 35.30 -9.97
N GLU A 732 28.21 34.96 -8.80
CA GLU A 732 28.03 33.57 -8.40
C GLU A 732 26.95 32.87 -9.23
N VAL A 733 25.86 33.57 -9.55
CA VAL A 733 24.80 33.06 -10.43
C VAL A 733 25.36 32.75 -11.82
N LYS A 734 26.12 33.69 -12.41
CA LYS A 734 26.81 33.51 -13.69
C LYS A 734 27.77 32.32 -13.67
N ALA A 735 28.65 32.25 -12.67
CA ALA A 735 29.63 31.16 -12.57
C ALA A 735 28.95 29.78 -12.37
N SER A 736 27.81 29.73 -11.67
CA SER A 736 27.01 28.50 -11.51
C SER A 736 26.34 28.08 -12.82
N ILE A 737 25.81 29.04 -13.59
CA ILE A 737 25.21 28.81 -14.92
C ILE A 737 26.25 28.26 -15.89
N GLU A 738 27.45 28.84 -15.90
CA GLU A 738 28.56 28.42 -16.77
C GLU A 738 29.11 27.03 -16.40
N ARG A 739 29.35 26.75 -15.11
CA ARG A 739 29.82 25.42 -14.66
C ARG A 739 28.83 24.29 -14.91
N LEU A 740 27.54 24.60 -14.98
CA LEU A 740 26.47 23.61 -15.17
C LEU A 740 25.91 23.54 -16.60
N ASP A 741 26.52 24.24 -17.58
CA ASP A 741 26.09 24.22 -18.99
C ASP A 741 24.59 24.55 -19.15
N VAL A 742 24.14 25.61 -18.47
CA VAL A 742 22.72 26.02 -18.46
C VAL A 742 22.42 26.92 -19.65
N THR A 743 21.92 26.33 -20.73
CA THR A 743 21.60 27.03 -21.99
C THR A 743 20.19 27.60 -22.07
N THR A 744 19.26 27.16 -21.20
CA THR A 744 17.88 27.65 -21.16
C THR A 744 17.46 27.97 -19.74
N ILE A 745 16.98 29.19 -19.50
CA ILE A 745 16.55 29.65 -18.17
C ILE A 745 15.11 30.14 -18.24
N CYS A 746 14.16 29.44 -17.62
CA CYS A 746 12.73 29.75 -17.65
C CYS A 746 12.20 30.07 -16.24
N VAL A 747 11.88 31.33 -15.95
CA VAL A 747 11.39 31.77 -14.62
C VAL A 747 9.93 32.20 -14.65
N TYR A 748 9.21 32.05 -13.52
CA TYR A 748 7.87 32.60 -13.38
C TYR A 748 7.89 34.12 -13.54
N TRP A 749 6.85 34.68 -14.15
CA TRP A 749 6.74 36.12 -14.39
C TRP A 749 6.85 36.97 -13.11
N VAL A 750 6.40 36.44 -11.96
CA VAL A 750 6.42 37.13 -10.67
C VAL A 750 7.82 37.25 -10.04
N ASN A 751 8.79 36.40 -10.45
CA ASN A 751 10.17 36.51 -10.00
C ASN A 751 10.86 37.69 -10.71
N LEU A 752 10.69 38.90 -10.15
CA LEU A 752 11.20 40.14 -10.74
C LEU A 752 12.74 40.18 -10.72
N GLU A 753 13.36 39.77 -9.62
CA GLU A 753 14.81 39.85 -9.47
C GLU A 753 15.54 38.91 -10.43
N ALA A 754 15.12 37.64 -10.57
CA ALA A 754 15.77 36.75 -11.52
C ALA A 754 15.71 37.28 -12.97
N LYS A 755 14.61 37.93 -13.37
CA LYS A 755 14.52 38.61 -14.68
C LYS A 755 15.44 39.82 -14.78
N ALA A 756 15.70 40.54 -13.69
CA ALA A 756 16.62 41.66 -13.65
C ALA A 756 18.08 41.17 -13.72
N THR A 757 18.47 40.20 -12.88
CA THR A 757 19.76 39.52 -12.92
C THR A 757 20.06 38.97 -14.32
N LEU A 758 19.14 38.23 -14.93
CA LEU A 758 19.36 37.65 -16.27
C LEU A 758 19.66 38.73 -17.33
N LYS A 759 18.98 39.88 -17.28
CA LYS A 759 19.31 41.02 -18.15
C LYS A 759 20.68 41.63 -17.84
N ARG A 760 21.04 41.80 -16.56
CA ARG A 760 22.38 42.30 -16.15
C ARG A 760 23.49 41.35 -16.60
N LEU A 761 23.20 40.04 -16.64
CA LEU A 761 24.08 38.99 -17.14
C LEU A 761 24.09 38.81 -18.67
N GLY A 762 23.34 39.63 -19.42
CA GLY A 762 23.33 39.60 -20.89
C GLY A 762 22.42 38.55 -21.54
N TYR A 763 21.47 37.97 -20.81
CA TYR A 763 20.52 36.99 -21.34
C TYR A 763 19.30 37.66 -21.95
N GLU A 764 18.91 37.22 -23.15
CA GLU A 764 17.75 37.75 -23.87
C GLU A 764 16.52 36.85 -23.71
N MET A 765 15.34 37.48 -23.59
CA MET A 765 14.06 36.79 -23.51
C MET A 765 13.60 36.39 -24.92
N TYR A 766 13.69 35.11 -25.23
CA TYR A 766 13.34 34.56 -26.54
C TYR A 766 11.93 33.95 -26.59
N ALA A 767 11.33 33.61 -25.44
CA ALA A 767 10.00 33.01 -25.38
C ALA A 767 9.20 33.44 -24.13
N ARG A 768 7.87 33.50 -24.29
CA ARG A 768 6.92 33.86 -23.23
C ARG A 768 5.65 33.01 -23.26
N ARG A 769 5.22 32.52 -22.10
CA ARG A 769 3.88 31.96 -21.87
C ARG A 769 3.04 32.96 -21.07
N PHE A 770 1.80 33.18 -21.50
CA PHE A 770 0.81 33.98 -20.78
C PHE A 770 0.09 33.15 -19.70
N ALA A 771 -0.82 33.77 -18.95
CA ALA A 771 -1.56 33.11 -17.87
C ALA A 771 -2.47 31.97 -18.39
N PRO A 772 -2.81 30.97 -17.55
CA PRO A 772 -2.36 30.77 -16.17
C PRO A 772 -0.92 30.24 -16.08
N GLY A 773 -0.19 30.59 -15.01
CA GLY A 773 1.19 30.14 -14.81
C GLY A 773 2.18 30.77 -15.81
N SER A 774 2.18 32.10 -15.89
CA SER A 774 3.01 32.83 -16.86
C SER A 774 4.51 32.68 -16.59
N VAL A 775 5.26 32.33 -17.64
CA VAL A 775 6.71 32.03 -17.59
C VAL A 775 7.43 32.77 -18.71
N ARG A 776 8.67 33.20 -18.46
CA ARG A 776 9.57 33.81 -19.44
C ARG A 776 10.83 32.97 -19.54
N CYS A 777 11.22 32.62 -20.77
CA CYS A 777 12.43 31.86 -21.04
C CYS A 777 13.48 32.77 -21.69
N PHE A 778 14.71 32.59 -21.23
CA PHE A 778 15.89 33.36 -21.54
C PHE A 778 17.00 32.43 -22.04
N ARG A 779 17.88 32.96 -22.89
CA ARG A 779 19.08 32.28 -23.40
C ARG A 779 20.19 33.32 -23.67
N GLN A 780 21.40 32.86 -23.97
CA GLN A 780 22.42 33.73 -24.56
C GLN A 780 22.03 34.07 -26.01
N PRO A 781 22.37 35.26 -26.52
CA PRO A 781 21.99 35.73 -27.87
C PRO A 781 22.63 34.91 -29.00
#